data_AF-M0MQI9-F1
#
_entry.id   AF-M0MQI9-F1
#
_cell.length_a   1.000
_cell.length_b   1.000
_cell.length_c   1.000
_cell.angle_alpha   90.00
_cell.angle_beta   90.00
_cell.angle_gamma   90.00
#
_symmetry.space_group_name_H-M   'P 1'
#
loop_
_entity.id
_entity.type
_entity.pdbx_description
1 polymer ?
#
loop_
_entity_poly.entity_id
_entity_poly.type
_entity_poly.pdbx_seq_one_letter_code
_entity_poly.pdbx_strand_id
1 'polypeptide(L)'
;MNVNGTIYSFGGIRDDTDLDSHYDRATADTYAYDTANDSWSSGPDLPKALWGQAGVVANGTCYLFGGAETDVFGSGNIEDSIYTFTPGSGWSTLGATCPEPVYAVRGALGPDGLIYIAGGATGAEAQTDTDRIWRFDPSSNSVESSEWATLPQPVRWSSVAMANVDGTDYLYHFGGHNVSSGNIVPTTTRYPLSGPNEGQPESMADAPMAFRQALSDTVINGKVYIAYGHVGSIGTNDDFKPNVFRYDVETDSWDEEMPQIPSNRARIVGASGVVDGTIYVAGGHIKNYDTDAHDTKAYVDTFDPDKQVTVGGGTGPTETLPSTNPDATPEERASQAGFDIQNTVTASSTGDIGGASNTLYVVEGELSWDGQINIGNASDVAICGTGDASVPIPAGYRDYAVTVSGGSGFMWSGIDMDQTASGAWGRLNVNTSDRGFLEYFQTLGSGRRANPDPSASLGAKSGPMISMPATSSGGANRIKNVGSVHAGVMANDHEGDRPIGVFLADDHEGTLNIVDSVFDSFPNNGLYATNTSGSVVATGTTFRNNGVSNGRIAHGRFENCTAAFDYENTELTNADAGAHGVQGFAVEDKGKGSGVTITGCTVELANVAKCGGGIDVRSGVLHAIKNTEVHMGNVGGAPDIIVDGRCEQIQSTALSGSASSGTAVINNGPQMAVADVSIDYPSGRSDYSGPINRA
;
A
#
# COMPACT_ATOMS: atom_id res chain seq x y z
N MET A 1 -18.29 1.22 -3.77
CA MET A 1 -19.12 0.25 -3.03
C MET A 1 -18.65 -1.16 -3.37
N ASN A 2 -18.37 -2.00 -2.38
CA ASN A 2 -18.00 -3.41 -2.61
C ASN A 2 -19.24 -4.31 -2.65
N VAL A 3 -19.40 -5.08 -3.72
CA VAL A 3 -20.33 -6.22 -3.78
C VAL A 3 -19.55 -7.47 -4.18
N ASN A 4 -19.38 -8.42 -3.26
CA ASN A 4 -18.73 -9.72 -3.50
C ASN A 4 -17.35 -9.63 -4.17
N GLY A 5 -16.50 -8.69 -3.74
CA GLY A 5 -15.15 -8.52 -4.29
C GLY A 5 -15.11 -7.68 -5.58
N THR A 6 -16.22 -7.05 -5.97
CA THR A 6 -16.24 -6.08 -7.07
C THR A 6 -16.49 -4.68 -6.51
N ILE A 7 -15.63 -3.73 -6.85
CA ILE A 7 -15.80 -2.33 -6.49
C ILE A 7 -16.61 -1.63 -7.59
N TYR A 8 -17.85 -1.26 -7.26
CA TYR A 8 -18.69 -0.46 -8.13
C TYR A 8 -18.52 1.04 -7.85
N SER A 9 -18.42 1.79 -8.94
CA SER A 9 -18.48 3.25 -9.00
C SER A 9 -19.69 3.66 -9.85
N PHE A 10 -20.47 4.63 -9.36
CA PHE A 10 -21.71 5.07 -9.98
C PHE A 10 -21.74 6.60 -10.06
N GLY A 11 -21.97 7.13 -11.25
CA GLY A 11 -21.97 8.56 -11.52
C GLY A 11 -20.63 9.22 -11.20
N GLY A 12 -20.67 10.35 -10.51
CA GLY A 12 -19.50 11.17 -10.19
C GLY A 12 -19.33 12.34 -11.15
N ILE A 13 -18.11 12.85 -11.25
CA ILE A 13 -17.73 13.99 -12.10
C ILE A 13 -16.70 13.49 -13.11
N ARG A 14 -16.71 14.04 -14.33
CA ARG A 14 -15.70 13.83 -15.36
C ARG A 14 -15.08 15.16 -15.79
N ASP A 15 -13.78 15.15 -16.08
CA ASP A 15 -13.14 16.19 -16.88
C ASP A 15 -13.69 16.12 -18.32
N ASP A 16 -14.45 17.15 -18.74
CA ASP A 16 -14.76 17.33 -20.16
C ASP A 16 -13.73 18.27 -20.78
N THR A 17 -12.83 17.70 -21.61
CA THR A 17 -11.81 18.47 -22.34
C THR A 17 -12.36 19.16 -23.59
N ASP A 18 -13.66 19.03 -23.89
CA ASP A 18 -14.21 19.34 -25.21
C ASP A 18 -15.43 20.25 -25.20
N LEU A 19 -15.54 21.24 -24.28
CA LEU A 19 -16.49 22.35 -24.44
C LEU A 19 -15.99 23.68 -23.83
N ASP A 20 -16.29 24.76 -24.56
CA ASP A 20 -16.12 26.19 -24.27
C ASP A 20 -16.91 26.69 -23.02
N SER A 21 -17.18 25.78 -22.06
CA SER A 21 -17.92 26.05 -20.82
C SER A 21 -17.18 25.43 -19.64
N HIS A 22 -16.64 26.30 -18.78
CA HIS A 22 -15.88 26.01 -17.55
C HIS A 22 -16.70 25.29 -16.43
N TYR A 23 -17.49 24.27 -16.73
CA TYR A 23 -18.30 23.56 -15.74
C TYR A 23 -18.24 22.05 -15.95
N ASP A 24 -17.59 21.36 -15.02
CA ASP A 24 -17.61 19.92 -14.90
C ASP A 24 -19.05 19.42 -14.66
N ARG A 25 -19.44 18.35 -15.35
CA ARG A 25 -20.81 17.81 -15.28
C ARG A 25 -20.83 16.51 -14.50
N ALA A 26 -21.91 16.34 -13.72
CA ALA A 26 -22.21 15.04 -13.18
C ALA A 26 -22.36 14.03 -14.32
N THR A 27 -21.95 12.80 -14.09
CA THR A 27 -22.11 11.71 -15.06
C THR A 27 -23.07 10.64 -14.56
N ALA A 28 -23.57 9.82 -15.48
CA ALA A 28 -24.43 8.68 -15.21
C ALA A 28 -23.68 7.34 -15.27
N ASP A 29 -22.38 7.34 -15.59
CA ASP A 29 -21.70 6.08 -15.89
C ASP A 29 -21.65 5.14 -14.68
N THR A 30 -21.64 3.86 -14.99
CA THR A 30 -21.36 2.81 -14.01
C THR A 30 -20.11 2.07 -14.41
N TYR A 31 -19.20 1.90 -13.46
CA TYR A 31 -18.01 1.10 -13.62
C TYR A 31 -17.91 0.05 -12.52
N ALA A 32 -17.43 -1.13 -12.88
CA ALA A 32 -17.18 -2.23 -11.98
C ALA A 32 -15.71 -2.65 -12.11
N TYR A 33 -14.98 -2.55 -11.02
CA TYR A 33 -13.61 -3.01 -10.90
C TYR A 33 -13.59 -4.38 -10.21
N ASP A 34 -13.13 -5.39 -10.96
CA ASP A 34 -12.92 -6.74 -10.46
C ASP A 34 -11.56 -6.80 -9.75
N THR A 35 -11.58 -6.96 -8.42
CA THR A 35 -10.35 -6.95 -7.62
C THR A 35 -9.49 -8.20 -7.82
N ALA A 36 -10.08 -9.31 -8.26
CA ALA A 36 -9.35 -10.56 -8.50
C ALA A 36 -8.59 -10.53 -9.83
N ASN A 37 -9.15 -9.84 -10.82
CA ASN A 37 -8.60 -9.80 -12.19
C ASN A 37 -7.96 -8.46 -12.57
N ASP A 38 -7.92 -7.48 -11.66
CA ASP A 38 -7.40 -6.11 -11.89
C ASP A 38 -7.93 -5.53 -13.20
N SER A 39 -9.25 -5.49 -13.33
CA SER A 39 -9.87 -5.07 -14.58
C SER A 39 -11.15 -4.28 -14.36
N TRP A 40 -11.34 -3.29 -15.23
CA TRP A 40 -12.53 -2.46 -15.27
C TRP A 40 -13.50 -2.97 -16.34
N SER A 41 -14.78 -2.91 -16.01
CA SER A 41 -15.87 -3.10 -16.95
C SER A 41 -16.91 -1.99 -16.79
N SER A 42 -17.59 -1.65 -17.88
CA SER A 42 -18.73 -0.73 -17.84
C SER A 42 -20.01 -1.49 -17.50
N GLY A 43 -20.86 -0.85 -16.70
CA GLY A 43 -22.21 -1.30 -16.38
C GLY A 43 -23.28 -0.46 -17.08
N PRO A 44 -24.58 -0.77 -16.85
CA PRO A 44 -25.66 0.08 -17.33
C PRO A 44 -25.63 1.43 -16.60
N ASP A 45 -25.91 2.51 -17.32
CA ASP A 45 -25.87 3.87 -16.75
C ASP A 45 -26.96 4.06 -15.68
N LEU A 46 -26.60 4.83 -14.64
CA LEU A 46 -27.51 5.35 -13.64
C LEU A 46 -28.64 6.13 -14.34
N PRO A 47 -29.91 6.01 -13.92
CA PRO A 47 -31.03 6.67 -14.63
C PRO A 47 -30.93 8.19 -14.72
N LYS A 48 -30.09 8.81 -13.88
CA LYS A 48 -29.84 10.24 -13.85
C LYS A 48 -28.36 10.50 -13.57
N ALA A 49 -27.76 11.48 -14.27
CA ALA A 49 -26.38 11.85 -14.03
C ALA A 49 -26.25 12.59 -12.69
N LEU A 50 -25.48 12.03 -11.76
CA LEU A 50 -25.44 12.49 -10.37
C LEU A 50 -24.03 12.36 -9.77
N TRP A 51 -23.68 13.29 -8.88
CA TRP A 51 -22.48 13.21 -8.03
C TRP A 51 -22.82 13.46 -6.56
N GLY A 52 -21.90 13.13 -5.66
CA GLY A 52 -22.02 13.43 -4.23
C GLY A 52 -23.06 12.57 -3.48
N GLN A 53 -23.50 11.44 -4.02
CA GLN A 53 -24.43 10.52 -3.39
C GLN A 53 -23.80 9.81 -2.18
N ALA A 54 -24.63 9.32 -1.27
CA ALA A 54 -24.23 8.24 -0.35
C ALA A 54 -24.53 6.89 -1.01
N GLY A 55 -23.55 6.00 -1.03
CA GLY A 55 -23.67 4.64 -1.54
C GLY A 55 -23.51 3.61 -0.44
N VAL A 56 -24.50 2.75 -0.23
CA VAL A 56 -24.45 1.68 0.79
C VAL A 56 -24.91 0.36 0.19
N VAL A 57 -24.20 -0.74 0.50
CA VAL A 57 -24.57 -2.08 0.04
C VAL A 57 -25.33 -2.79 1.15
N ALA A 58 -26.51 -3.30 0.84
CA ALA A 58 -27.29 -4.15 1.73
C ALA A 58 -27.88 -5.33 0.95
N ASN A 59 -27.69 -6.55 1.47
CA ASN A 59 -28.19 -7.79 0.85
C ASN A 59 -27.83 -7.92 -0.64
N GLY A 60 -26.58 -7.59 -1.00
CA GLY A 60 -26.09 -7.64 -2.38
C GLY A 60 -26.66 -6.59 -3.33
N THR A 61 -27.41 -5.61 -2.82
CA THR A 61 -27.96 -4.49 -3.58
C THR A 61 -27.28 -3.20 -3.13
N CYS A 62 -26.83 -2.40 -4.09
CA CYS A 62 -26.34 -1.05 -3.87
C CYS A 62 -27.54 -0.09 -3.76
N TYR A 63 -27.58 0.73 -2.73
CA TYR A 63 -28.52 1.82 -2.54
C TYR A 63 -27.76 3.14 -2.69
N LEU A 64 -28.25 4.04 -3.53
CA LEU A 64 -27.74 5.40 -3.68
C LEU A 64 -28.78 6.41 -3.25
N PHE A 65 -28.37 7.30 -2.36
CA PHE A 65 -29.22 8.30 -1.72
C PHE A 65 -28.81 9.71 -2.15
N GLY A 66 -29.77 10.45 -2.72
CA GLY A 66 -29.59 11.84 -3.12
C GLY A 66 -28.58 12.04 -4.25
N GLY A 67 -27.86 13.16 -4.21
CA GLY A 67 -26.90 13.60 -5.22
C GLY A 67 -27.26 14.93 -5.86
N ALA A 68 -26.40 15.42 -6.74
CA ALA A 68 -26.62 16.66 -7.50
C ALA A 68 -26.34 16.47 -9.00
N GLU A 69 -27.05 17.21 -9.85
CA GLU A 69 -27.02 17.08 -11.32
C GLU A 69 -25.85 17.80 -12.01
N THR A 70 -25.29 18.83 -11.38
CA THR A 70 -24.15 19.61 -11.89
C THR A 70 -23.23 19.93 -10.72
N ASP A 71 -21.96 20.24 -10.98
CA ASP A 71 -21.11 20.77 -9.91
C ASP A 71 -21.75 22.07 -9.36
N VAL A 72 -22.07 22.06 -8.06
CA VAL A 72 -23.04 22.99 -7.43
C VAL A 72 -22.40 24.35 -7.13
N PHE A 73 -21.27 24.68 -7.76
CA PHE A 73 -20.82 26.08 -7.83
C PHE A 73 -21.68 26.91 -8.81
N GLY A 74 -22.56 26.28 -9.60
CA GLY A 74 -23.63 26.94 -10.35
C GLY A 74 -24.97 26.19 -10.26
N SER A 75 -25.95 26.77 -9.56
CA SER A 75 -27.42 26.54 -9.61
C SER A 75 -27.99 25.13 -9.92
N GLY A 76 -27.28 24.04 -9.62
CA GLY A 76 -27.72 22.66 -9.91
C GLY A 76 -28.86 22.19 -8.99
N ASN A 77 -29.69 21.28 -9.49
CA ASN A 77 -30.71 20.63 -8.66
C ASN A 77 -30.05 19.59 -7.75
N ILE A 78 -30.46 19.59 -6.49
CA ILE A 78 -30.15 18.54 -5.51
C ILE A 78 -31.33 17.56 -5.52
N GLU A 79 -31.04 16.27 -5.48
CA GLU A 79 -32.01 15.19 -5.51
C GLU A 79 -32.31 14.63 -4.12
N ASP A 80 -33.55 14.16 -3.94
CA ASP A 80 -33.98 13.31 -2.82
C ASP A 80 -34.26 11.86 -3.28
N SER A 81 -33.97 11.53 -4.54
CA SER A 81 -34.25 10.20 -5.08
C SER A 81 -33.38 9.12 -4.45
N ILE A 82 -33.93 7.91 -4.34
CA ILE A 82 -33.21 6.70 -3.93
C ILE A 82 -33.17 5.73 -5.11
N TYR A 83 -31.96 5.43 -5.59
CA TYR A 83 -31.73 4.46 -6.65
C TYR A 83 -31.19 3.16 -6.07
N THR A 84 -31.59 2.03 -6.64
CA THR A 84 -31.00 0.73 -6.34
C THR A 84 -30.36 0.13 -7.56
N PHE A 85 -29.24 -0.55 -7.35
CA PHE A 85 -28.56 -1.33 -8.36
C PHE A 85 -28.25 -2.72 -7.79
N THR A 86 -28.70 -3.75 -8.49
CA THR A 86 -28.34 -5.13 -8.18
C THR A 86 -27.55 -5.69 -9.37
N PRO A 87 -26.30 -6.16 -9.18
CA PRO A 87 -25.54 -6.80 -10.24
C PRO A 87 -26.35 -7.89 -10.96
N GLY A 88 -26.33 -7.86 -12.30
CA GLY A 88 -27.11 -8.76 -13.16
C GLY A 88 -28.58 -8.37 -13.36
N SER A 89 -29.19 -7.62 -12.44
CA SER A 89 -30.58 -7.11 -12.60
C SER A 89 -30.63 -5.65 -13.07
N GLY A 90 -29.57 -4.86 -12.82
CA GLY A 90 -29.46 -3.46 -13.22
C GLY A 90 -30.13 -2.49 -12.25
N TRP A 91 -30.46 -1.32 -12.77
CA TRP A 91 -31.01 -0.19 -12.00
C TRP A 91 -32.52 -0.27 -11.76
N SER A 92 -32.94 0.21 -10.59
CA SER A 92 -34.33 0.52 -10.26
C SER A 92 -34.40 1.82 -9.46
N THR A 93 -35.54 2.50 -9.53
CA THR A 93 -35.84 3.67 -8.69
C THR A 93 -36.84 3.24 -7.62
N LEU A 94 -36.61 3.64 -6.36
CA LEU A 94 -37.58 3.42 -5.29
C LEU A 94 -38.62 4.55 -5.25
N GLY A 95 -39.82 4.22 -4.77
CA GLY A 95 -40.86 5.23 -4.51
C GLY A 95 -40.63 6.02 -3.22
N ALA A 96 -39.77 5.53 -2.33
CA ALA A 96 -39.31 6.26 -1.16
C ALA A 96 -38.21 7.26 -1.56
N THR A 97 -38.20 8.41 -0.89
CA THR A 97 -37.22 9.49 -1.09
C THR A 97 -36.47 9.76 0.21
N CYS A 98 -35.29 10.36 0.11
CA CYS A 98 -34.60 10.97 1.24
C CYS A 98 -35.53 11.97 1.95
N PRO A 99 -35.35 12.22 3.26
CA PRO A 99 -36.16 13.18 4.01
C PRO A 99 -36.13 14.61 3.43
N GLU A 100 -35.05 14.94 2.73
CA GLU A 100 -34.84 16.18 2.01
C GLU A 100 -33.88 15.95 0.83
N PRO A 101 -33.85 16.83 -0.17
CA PRO A 101 -32.81 16.83 -1.18
C PRO A 101 -31.44 16.98 -0.52
N VAL A 102 -30.52 16.05 -0.79
CA VAL A 102 -29.21 16.02 -0.13
C VAL A 102 -28.09 15.54 -1.06
N TYR A 103 -26.90 16.11 -0.91
CA TYR A 103 -25.66 15.61 -1.53
C TYR A 103 -24.47 15.77 -0.56
N ALA A 104 -23.30 15.28 -0.97
CA ALA A 104 -22.08 15.26 -0.16
C ALA A 104 -22.26 14.55 1.20
N VAL A 105 -23.12 13.54 1.21
CA VAL A 105 -23.57 12.79 2.39
C VAL A 105 -22.91 11.42 2.48
N ARG A 106 -22.83 10.80 3.66
CA ARG A 106 -22.32 9.44 3.82
C ARG A 106 -23.25 8.54 4.62
N GLY A 107 -23.11 7.24 4.39
CA GLY A 107 -23.87 6.23 5.08
C GLY A 107 -23.14 4.91 5.26
N ALA A 108 -23.68 4.10 6.18
CA ALA A 108 -23.21 2.76 6.49
C ALA A 108 -24.39 1.84 6.89
N LEU A 109 -24.21 0.53 6.71
CA LEU A 109 -25.20 -0.49 7.04
C LEU A 109 -24.96 -0.97 8.48
N GLY A 110 -25.94 -0.81 9.35
CA GLY A 110 -25.89 -1.31 10.72
C GLY A 110 -26.11 -2.82 10.81
N PRO A 111 -25.64 -3.47 11.88
CA PRO A 111 -25.88 -4.90 12.14
C PRO A 111 -27.36 -5.22 12.42
N ASP A 112 -28.16 -4.19 12.72
CA ASP A 112 -29.63 -4.27 12.81
C ASP A 112 -30.31 -4.34 11.43
N GLY A 113 -29.54 -4.22 10.34
CA GLY A 113 -30.02 -4.25 8.97
C GLY A 113 -30.50 -2.90 8.45
N LEU A 114 -30.39 -1.82 9.23
CA LEU A 114 -30.77 -0.47 8.80
C LEU A 114 -29.59 0.28 8.19
N ILE A 115 -29.87 1.11 7.18
CA ILE A 115 -28.89 2.02 6.60
C ILE A 115 -28.99 3.36 7.30
N TYR A 116 -27.87 3.85 7.83
CA TYR A 116 -27.76 5.13 8.51
C TYR A 116 -27.11 6.13 7.58
N ILE A 117 -27.74 7.29 7.42
CA ILE A 117 -27.27 8.36 6.53
C ILE A 117 -27.05 9.61 7.38
N ALA A 118 -25.87 10.22 7.29
CA ALA A 118 -25.44 11.31 8.18
C ALA A 118 -24.96 12.55 7.41
N GLY A 119 -25.50 13.71 7.79
CA GLY A 119 -25.06 15.03 7.33
C GLY A 119 -25.37 15.31 5.86
N GLY A 120 -24.51 16.12 5.23
CA GLY A 120 -24.61 16.52 3.84
C GLY A 120 -25.11 17.95 3.67
N ALA A 121 -25.47 18.28 2.42
CA ALA A 121 -25.85 19.62 2.01
C ALA A 121 -27.19 19.62 1.27
N THR A 122 -28.03 20.62 1.54
CA THR A 122 -29.46 20.58 1.19
C THR A 122 -29.96 21.76 0.34
N GLY A 123 -29.12 22.76 0.05
CA GLY A 123 -29.50 23.97 -0.69
C GLY A 123 -28.70 24.23 -1.99
N ALA A 124 -29.40 24.69 -3.04
CA ALA A 124 -28.84 24.94 -4.40
C ALA A 124 -28.15 26.31 -4.58
N GLU A 125 -28.50 27.32 -3.77
CA GLU A 125 -27.81 28.62 -3.74
C GLU A 125 -27.29 28.86 -2.31
N ALA A 126 -25.97 28.71 -2.13
CA ALA A 126 -25.23 28.90 -0.88
C ALA A 126 -25.64 28.02 0.33
N GLN A 127 -24.84 26.96 0.55
CA GLN A 127 -24.15 26.76 1.83
C GLN A 127 -24.95 26.33 3.08
N THR A 128 -26.12 25.69 2.94
CA THR A 128 -26.78 25.04 4.10
C THR A 128 -26.36 23.58 4.20
N ASP A 129 -25.67 23.26 5.29
CA ASP A 129 -25.35 21.90 5.71
C ASP A 129 -26.46 21.39 6.65
N THR A 130 -26.67 20.08 6.67
CA THR A 130 -27.54 19.42 7.65
C THR A 130 -26.71 18.66 8.68
N ASP A 131 -27.18 18.60 9.91
CA ASP A 131 -26.64 17.76 10.99
C ASP A 131 -27.46 16.48 11.16
N ARG A 132 -28.50 16.27 10.35
CA ARG A 132 -29.43 15.15 10.49
C ARG A 132 -28.75 13.81 10.27
N ILE A 133 -29.08 12.85 11.13
CA ILE A 133 -28.87 11.42 10.91
C ILE A 133 -30.22 10.73 10.80
N TRP A 134 -30.45 10.00 9.73
CA TRP A 134 -31.72 9.32 9.45
C TRP A 134 -31.48 7.85 9.05
N ARG A 135 -32.53 7.03 9.17
CA ARG A 135 -32.45 5.58 8.95
C ARG A 135 -33.37 5.13 7.82
N PHE A 136 -32.86 4.24 6.99
CA PHE A 136 -33.59 3.58 5.91
C PHE A 136 -33.59 2.07 6.15
N ASP A 137 -34.75 1.46 6.00
CA ASP A 137 -34.91 0.01 6.09
C ASP A 137 -34.93 -0.62 4.68
N PRO A 138 -33.85 -1.32 4.27
CA PRO A 138 -33.79 -1.98 2.98
C PRO A 138 -34.73 -3.20 2.87
N SER A 139 -35.24 -3.74 3.97
CA SER A 139 -36.19 -4.85 3.93
C SER A 139 -37.60 -4.40 3.52
N SER A 140 -37.98 -3.18 3.90
CA SER A 140 -39.26 -2.56 3.56
C SER A 140 -39.17 -1.49 2.47
N ASN A 141 -37.96 -1.15 2.01
CA ASN A 141 -37.68 -0.06 1.07
C ASN A 141 -38.29 1.28 1.51
N SER A 142 -38.17 1.60 2.80
CA SER A 142 -38.78 2.80 3.37
C SER A 142 -37.85 3.52 4.34
N VAL A 143 -38.03 4.85 4.45
CA VAL A 143 -37.39 5.64 5.50
C VAL A 143 -38.03 5.20 6.83
N GLU A 144 -37.24 4.53 7.67
CA GLU A 144 -37.67 4.05 8.98
C GLU A 144 -37.80 5.22 9.95
N SER A 145 -36.84 6.14 9.93
CA SER A 145 -36.85 7.37 10.72
C SER A 145 -36.17 8.49 9.93
N SER A 146 -36.86 9.63 9.79
CA SER A 146 -36.31 10.82 9.13
C SER A 146 -35.38 11.64 10.02
N GLU A 147 -35.38 11.41 11.33
CA GLU A 147 -34.58 12.15 12.32
C GLU A 147 -34.26 11.22 13.51
N TRP A 148 -33.32 10.30 13.30
CA TRP A 148 -32.89 9.36 14.34
C TRP A 148 -31.94 10.02 15.35
N ALA A 149 -30.98 10.80 14.87
CA ALA A 149 -30.02 11.52 15.70
C ALA A 149 -29.54 12.80 14.99
N THR A 150 -28.69 13.58 15.66
CA THR A 150 -28.07 14.79 15.11
C THR A 150 -26.56 14.81 15.36
N LEU A 151 -25.81 15.26 14.37
CA LEU A 151 -24.39 15.62 14.48
C LEU A 151 -24.22 16.82 15.43
N PRO A 152 -23.08 16.97 16.11
CA PRO A 152 -22.83 18.13 16.98
C PRO A 152 -22.84 19.47 16.23
N GLN A 153 -22.63 19.41 14.91
CA GLN A 153 -22.68 20.54 13.99
C GLN A 153 -23.00 20.04 12.58
N PRO A 154 -23.61 20.89 11.74
CA PRO A 154 -23.93 20.52 10.37
C PRO A 154 -22.67 20.48 9.50
N VAL A 155 -22.45 19.38 8.79
CA VAL A 155 -21.26 19.15 7.95
C VAL A 155 -21.60 18.35 6.70
N ARG A 156 -20.81 18.58 5.64
CA ARG A 156 -20.79 17.75 4.42
C ARG A 156 -19.40 17.14 4.20
N TRP A 157 -19.30 16.13 3.33
CA TRP A 157 -18.04 15.43 3.02
C TRP A 157 -17.31 14.88 4.26
N SER A 158 -18.08 14.38 5.22
CA SER A 158 -17.58 13.60 6.36
C SER A 158 -17.44 12.12 5.99
N SER A 159 -16.85 11.33 6.89
CA SER A 159 -16.76 9.87 6.79
C SER A 159 -17.57 9.21 7.91
N VAL A 160 -18.06 7.99 7.67
CA VAL A 160 -18.82 7.20 8.66
C VAL A 160 -18.36 5.75 8.70
N ALA A 161 -18.50 5.10 9.84
CA ALA A 161 -18.13 3.69 10.04
C ALA A 161 -19.02 3.01 11.07
N MET A 162 -19.25 1.70 10.92
CA MET A 162 -19.90 0.87 11.94
C MET A 162 -18.87 0.09 12.74
N ALA A 163 -18.95 0.14 14.07
CA ALA A 163 -18.05 -0.62 14.93
C ALA A 163 -18.74 -1.11 16.20
N ASN A 164 -18.32 -2.27 16.68
CA ASN A 164 -18.73 -2.82 17.96
C ASN A 164 -17.67 -2.51 19.01
N VAL A 165 -18.07 -2.02 20.18
CA VAL A 165 -17.21 -1.80 21.34
C VAL A 165 -17.89 -2.42 22.55
N ASP A 166 -17.20 -3.34 23.22
CA ASP A 166 -17.72 -4.04 24.41
C ASP A 166 -19.14 -4.64 24.21
N GLY A 167 -19.44 -5.14 23.00
CA GLY A 167 -20.74 -5.74 22.67
C GLY A 167 -21.86 -4.74 22.36
N THR A 168 -21.56 -3.44 22.26
CA THR A 168 -22.50 -2.41 21.80
C THR A 168 -22.10 -1.94 20.41
N ASP A 169 -23.06 -1.92 19.49
CA ASP A 169 -22.84 -1.39 18.13
C ASP A 169 -23.00 0.12 18.09
N TYR A 170 -22.10 0.78 17.37
CA TYR A 170 -22.03 2.21 17.22
C TYR A 170 -21.92 2.63 15.75
N LEU A 171 -22.62 3.70 15.40
CA LEU A 171 -22.28 4.53 14.24
C LEU A 171 -21.22 5.54 14.68
N TYR A 172 -20.06 5.53 14.02
CA TYR A 172 -19.05 6.57 14.14
C TYR A 172 -19.15 7.56 12.98
N HIS A 173 -18.93 8.84 13.27
CA HIS A 173 -18.86 9.95 12.34
C HIS A 173 -17.55 10.71 12.53
N PHE A 174 -16.90 11.04 11.41
CA PHE A 174 -15.58 11.66 11.40
C PHE A 174 -15.50 12.87 10.46
N GLY A 175 -14.98 13.97 10.99
CA GLY A 175 -14.58 15.16 10.26
C GLY A 175 -15.70 15.80 9.43
N GLY A 176 -15.31 16.42 8.31
CA GLY A 176 -16.23 17.07 7.37
C GLY A 176 -16.00 18.57 7.25
N HIS A 177 -16.79 19.21 6.40
CA HIS A 177 -16.74 20.64 6.11
C HIS A 177 -18.04 21.30 6.57
N ASN A 178 -17.91 22.25 7.50
CA ASN A 178 -19.00 23.13 7.92
C ASN A 178 -18.89 24.44 7.14
N VAL A 179 -19.77 24.58 6.16
CA VAL A 179 -19.74 25.67 5.21
C VAL A 179 -20.13 27.01 5.86
N SER A 180 -21.06 27.00 6.81
CA SER A 180 -21.49 28.23 7.52
C SER A 180 -20.35 28.89 8.29
N SER A 181 -19.42 28.07 8.81
CA SER A 181 -18.21 28.55 9.49
C SER A 181 -16.98 28.63 8.58
N GLY A 182 -17.05 28.05 7.38
CA GLY A 182 -15.92 27.90 6.44
C GLY A 182 -14.84 26.92 6.91
N ASN A 183 -15.08 26.15 7.99
CA ASN A 183 -14.07 25.29 8.60
C ASN A 183 -14.24 23.84 8.19
N ILE A 184 -13.12 23.22 7.85
CA ILE A 184 -12.98 21.77 7.93
C ILE A 184 -12.77 21.42 9.40
N VAL A 185 -13.43 20.36 9.89
CA VAL A 185 -13.45 20.01 11.31
C VAL A 185 -12.79 18.64 11.55
N PRO A 186 -12.11 18.43 12.69
CA PRO A 186 -11.52 17.13 13.05
C PRO A 186 -12.47 16.24 13.85
N THR A 187 -13.73 16.65 14.02
CA THR A 187 -14.63 16.11 15.05
C THR A 187 -14.88 14.61 14.89
N THR A 188 -14.69 13.84 15.96
CA THR A 188 -15.11 12.43 16.04
C THR A 188 -16.29 12.29 17.00
N THR A 189 -17.37 11.64 16.55
CA THR A 189 -18.56 11.40 17.38
C THR A 189 -19.10 10.01 17.10
N ARG A 190 -19.55 9.30 18.13
CA ARG A 190 -20.23 8.01 17.98
C ARG A 190 -21.64 8.02 18.57
N TYR A 191 -22.46 7.08 18.12
CA TYR A 191 -23.87 6.96 18.51
C TYR A 191 -24.20 5.49 18.78
N PRO A 192 -24.65 5.12 20.00
CA PRO A 192 -25.14 3.77 20.26
C PRO A 192 -26.34 3.47 19.36
N LEU A 193 -26.36 2.29 18.74
CA LEU A 193 -27.48 1.86 17.90
C LEU A 193 -28.64 1.24 18.69
N SER A 194 -28.46 0.97 19.98
CA SER A 194 -29.49 0.40 20.84
C SER A 194 -29.29 0.77 22.31
N GLY A 195 -30.29 0.43 23.13
CA GLY A 195 -30.23 0.64 24.58
C GLY A 195 -30.72 2.02 25.01
N PRO A 196 -30.55 2.38 26.30
CA PRO A 196 -31.14 3.60 26.87
C PRO A 196 -30.55 4.91 26.31
N ASN A 197 -29.38 4.84 25.69
CA ASN A 197 -28.67 5.98 25.10
C ASN A 197 -28.69 5.93 23.56
N GLU A 198 -29.56 5.14 22.94
CA GLU A 198 -29.68 5.05 21.48
C GLU A 198 -29.77 6.45 20.86
N GLY A 199 -28.95 6.70 19.83
CA GLY A 199 -28.94 7.95 19.07
C GLY A 199 -28.39 9.17 19.84
N GLN A 200 -27.94 9.01 21.09
CA GLN A 200 -27.28 10.11 21.82
C GLN A 200 -25.81 10.22 21.39
N PRO A 201 -25.31 11.44 21.08
CA PRO A 201 -23.93 11.63 20.66
C PRO A 201 -22.95 11.45 21.84
N GLU A 202 -21.90 10.68 21.59
CA GLU A 202 -20.73 10.57 22.46
C GLU A 202 -19.52 11.19 21.75
N SER A 203 -18.91 12.21 22.36
CA SER A 203 -17.68 12.82 21.86
C SER A 203 -16.50 11.87 22.09
N MET A 204 -15.68 11.70 21.06
CA MET A 204 -14.49 10.84 21.07
C MET A 204 -13.23 11.67 20.82
N ALA A 205 -12.07 11.03 20.77
CA ALA A 205 -10.83 11.69 20.37
C ALA A 205 -10.96 12.24 18.93
N ASP A 206 -10.84 13.55 18.81
CA ASP A 206 -10.82 14.24 17.53
C ASP A 206 -9.61 13.79 16.70
N ALA A 207 -9.79 13.81 15.38
CA ALA A 207 -8.73 13.51 14.44
C ALA A 207 -7.52 14.43 14.63
N PRO A 208 -6.30 13.92 14.40
CA PRO A 208 -5.05 14.67 14.55
C PRO A 208 -4.98 15.88 13.61
N MET A 209 -5.78 15.87 12.55
CA MET A 209 -6.03 17.03 11.70
C MET A 209 -7.46 17.07 11.21
N ALA A 210 -7.94 18.28 10.92
CA ALA A 210 -9.21 18.47 10.27
C ALA A 210 -9.14 18.00 8.81
N PHE A 211 -10.10 17.17 8.40
CA PHE A 211 -10.18 16.68 7.02
C PHE A 211 -11.62 16.72 6.51
N ARG A 212 -11.76 16.94 5.20
CA ARG A 212 -12.96 16.55 4.45
C ARG A 212 -12.60 15.38 3.56
N GLN A 213 -13.32 14.30 3.77
CA GLN A 213 -13.11 13.02 3.14
C GLN A 213 -14.38 12.22 3.29
N ALA A 214 -14.76 11.59 2.19
CA ALA A 214 -16.04 10.99 2.07
C ALA A 214 -15.86 9.48 1.78
N LEU A 215 -15.31 8.75 2.76
CA LEU A 215 -15.24 7.30 2.77
C LEU A 215 -16.39 6.72 3.60
N SER A 216 -16.87 5.55 3.21
CA SER A 216 -17.92 4.82 3.92
C SER A 216 -17.38 3.46 4.37
N ASP A 217 -17.47 3.21 5.67
CA ASP A 217 -17.35 1.89 6.31
C ASP A 217 -16.05 1.14 6.03
N THR A 218 -14.93 1.85 6.11
CA THR A 218 -13.57 1.33 5.96
C THR A 218 -13.03 0.76 7.28
N VAL A 219 -13.75 -0.24 7.82
CA VAL A 219 -13.42 -0.89 9.09
C VAL A 219 -12.75 -2.23 8.86
N ILE A 220 -11.58 -2.43 9.47
CA ILE A 220 -10.84 -3.70 9.45
C ILE A 220 -10.43 -4.01 10.89
N ASN A 221 -10.81 -5.18 11.41
CA ASN A 221 -10.44 -5.65 12.76
C ASN A 221 -10.71 -4.64 13.88
N GLY A 222 -11.87 -3.96 13.83
CA GLY A 222 -12.25 -2.93 14.83
C GLY A 222 -11.54 -1.58 14.65
N LYS A 223 -10.74 -1.40 13.60
CA LYS A 223 -10.04 -0.15 13.33
C LYS A 223 -10.64 0.55 12.12
N VAL A 224 -10.89 1.84 12.24
CA VAL A 224 -11.42 2.67 11.16
C VAL A 224 -10.27 3.34 10.44
N TYR A 225 -10.21 3.20 9.11
CA TYR A 225 -9.15 3.77 8.30
C TYR A 225 -9.69 4.90 7.44
N ILE A 226 -9.02 6.04 7.48
CA ILE A 226 -9.36 7.23 6.72
C ILE A 226 -8.15 7.55 5.85
N ALA A 227 -8.30 7.48 4.53
CA ALA A 227 -7.20 7.57 3.57
C ALA A 227 -7.48 8.63 2.53
N TYR A 228 -6.52 9.49 2.19
CA TYR A 228 -6.60 10.76 1.45
C TYR A 228 -7.22 11.92 2.24
N GLY A 229 -7.66 12.97 1.56
CA GLY A 229 -8.43 14.05 2.16
C GLY A 229 -7.93 15.43 1.77
N HIS A 230 -8.84 16.39 1.89
CA HIS A 230 -8.49 17.80 1.83
C HIS A 230 -8.45 18.33 3.25
N VAL A 231 -7.27 18.71 3.71
CA VAL A 231 -6.98 19.17 5.07
C VAL A 231 -6.92 20.71 5.09
N GLY A 232 -6.83 21.34 6.26
CA GLY A 232 -6.59 22.78 6.31
C GLY A 232 -7.77 23.65 5.80
N SER A 233 -7.48 24.64 4.95
CA SER A 233 -8.45 25.66 4.52
C SER A 233 -8.82 25.47 3.05
N ILE A 234 -10.12 25.56 2.73
CA ILE A 234 -10.57 25.45 1.34
C ILE A 234 -10.03 26.63 0.52
N GLY A 235 -9.40 26.33 -0.62
CA GLY A 235 -8.96 27.34 -1.59
C GLY A 235 -7.53 27.19 -2.09
N THR A 236 -6.80 26.14 -1.70
CA THR A 236 -5.47 25.83 -2.25
C THR A 236 -5.34 24.37 -2.63
N ASN A 237 -4.57 24.11 -3.70
CA ASN A 237 -4.27 22.75 -4.16
C ASN A 237 -3.34 22.00 -3.19
N ASP A 238 -2.54 22.72 -2.40
CA ASP A 238 -1.58 22.14 -1.45
C ASP A 238 -2.26 21.36 -0.31
N ASP A 239 -3.54 21.64 -0.06
CA ASP A 239 -4.32 21.08 1.02
C ASP A 239 -4.93 19.70 0.68
N PHE A 240 -4.77 19.23 -0.56
CA PHE A 240 -5.03 17.82 -0.89
C PHE A 240 -3.86 16.95 -0.43
N LYS A 241 -4.11 16.05 0.52
CA LYS A 241 -3.10 15.16 1.09
C LYS A 241 -3.42 13.70 0.83
N PRO A 242 -2.41 12.85 0.59
CA PRO A 242 -2.57 11.41 0.43
C PRO A 242 -2.59 10.69 1.79
N ASN A 243 -3.04 11.37 2.85
CA ASN A 243 -2.75 10.93 4.20
C ASN A 243 -3.57 9.70 4.59
N VAL A 244 -2.99 8.81 5.39
CA VAL A 244 -3.75 7.73 6.02
C VAL A 244 -3.76 7.94 7.53
N PHE A 245 -4.93 7.84 8.13
CA PHE A 245 -5.16 7.82 9.56
C PHE A 245 -5.88 6.54 9.93
N ARG A 246 -5.55 6.02 11.11
CA ARG A 246 -6.25 4.87 11.68
C ARG A 246 -6.78 5.24 13.06
N TYR A 247 -8.06 5.02 13.28
CA TYR A 247 -8.71 5.21 14.57
C TYR A 247 -9.03 3.85 15.18
N ASP A 248 -8.58 3.64 16.41
CA ASP A 248 -8.87 2.44 17.20
C ASP A 248 -10.09 2.70 18.09
N VAL A 249 -11.17 1.95 17.85
CA VAL A 249 -12.46 2.13 18.52
C VAL A 249 -12.46 1.63 19.97
N GLU A 250 -11.56 0.70 20.30
CA GLU A 250 -11.43 0.11 21.64
C GLU A 250 -10.66 1.05 22.58
N THR A 251 -9.64 1.74 22.04
CA THR A 251 -8.79 2.63 22.84
C THR A 251 -9.11 4.11 22.71
N ASP A 252 -10.05 4.51 21.85
CA ASP A 252 -10.40 5.91 21.59
C ASP A 252 -9.16 6.75 21.23
N SER A 253 -8.42 6.29 20.21
CA SER A 253 -7.15 6.91 19.85
C SER A 253 -6.84 6.81 18.37
N TRP A 254 -6.18 7.83 17.85
CA TRP A 254 -5.64 7.87 16.49
C TRP A 254 -4.20 7.37 16.44
N ASP A 255 -3.87 6.65 15.39
CA ASP A 255 -2.52 6.36 14.94
C ASP A 255 -2.16 7.28 13.77
N GLU A 256 -1.15 8.12 14.00
CA GLU A 256 -0.63 9.11 13.06
C GLU A 256 0.58 8.58 12.27
N GLU A 257 1.14 7.44 12.65
CA GLU A 257 2.34 6.86 12.03
C GLU A 257 1.99 5.86 10.92
N MET A 258 0.80 6.00 10.35
CA MET A 258 0.36 5.13 9.27
C MET A 258 1.22 5.35 8.01
N PRO A 259 1.48 4.30 7.22
CA PRO A 259 2.07 4.43 5.89
C PRO A 259 1.22 5.37 5.03
N GLN A 260 1.83 6.45 4.57
CA GLN A 260 1.15 7.44 3.75
C GLN A 260 1.14 6.99 2.29
N ILE A 261 0.07 7.31 1.56
CA ILE A 261 0.02 7.04 0.12
C ILE A 261 0.96 8.04 -0.59
N PRO A 262 1.59 7.71 -1.75
CA PRO A 262 2.45 8.66 -2.46
C PRO A 262 1.75 9.99 -2.73
N SER A 263 2.44 11.12 -2.56
CA SER A 263 1.83 12.46 -2.66
C SER A 263 1.30 12.84 -4.03
N ASN A 264 1.85 12.26 -5.10
CA ASN A 264 1.28 12.38 -6.44
C ASN A 264 -0.08 11.66 -6.62
N ARG A 265 -0.57 10.94 -5.59
CA ARG A 265 -1.88 10.26 -5.56
C ARG A 265 -2.92 10.99 -4.72
N ALA A 266 -2.63 12.21 -4.23
CA ALA A 266 -3.58 12.99 -3.45
C ALA A 266 -4.94 13.15 -4.19
N ARG A 267 -6.05 13.07 -3.45
CA ARG A 267 -7.41 13.25 -3.99
C ARG A 267 -8.46 13.36 -2.89
N ILE A 268 -9.67 13.78 -3.28
CA ILE A 268 -10.89 13.60 -2.49
C ILE A 268 -11.91 12.78 -3.27
N VAL A 269 -12.84 12.18 -2.54
CA VAL A 269 -14.06 11.53 -3.07
C VAL A 269 -13.77 10.47 -4.13
N GLY A 270 -13.54 9.22 -3.73
CA GLY A 270 -13.54 8.06 -4.63
C GLY A 270 -14.60 7.03 -4.20
N ALA A 271 -14.88 6.05 -5.05
CA ALA A 271 -15.63 4.87 -4.63
C ALA A 271 -14.73 4.00 -3.76
N SER A 272 -15.16 3.70 -2.53
CA SER A 272 -14.38 2.87 -1.61
C SER A 272 -15.07 1.54 -1.27
N GLY A 273 -14.29 0.63 -0.70
CA GLY A 273 -14.76 -0.59 -0.07
C GLY A 273 -13.61 -1.42 0.49
N VAL A 274 -13.90 -2.26 1.48
CA VAL A 274 -12.96 -3.26 2.01
C VAL A 274 -13.25 -4.59 1.32
N VAL A 275 -12.23 -5.23 0.73
CA VAL A 275 -12.28 -6.58 0.15
C VAL A 275 -11.13 -7.37 0.75
N ASP A 276 -11.44 -8.48 1.42
CA ASP A 276 -10.44 -9.41 1.99
C ASP A 276 -9.35 -8.70 2.82
N GLY A 277 -9.77 -7.81 3.73
CA GLY A 277 -8.85 -7.04 4.60
C GLY A 277 -8.10 -5.90 3.90
N THR A 278 -8.32 -5.67 2.60
CA THR A 278 -7.71 -4.58 1.85
C THR A 278 -8.73 -3.48 1.54
N ILE A 279 -8.36 -2.22 1.76
CA ILE A 279 -9.13 -1.04 1.38
C ILE A 279 -8.85 -0.70 -0.08
N TYR A 280 -9.90 -0.59 -0.88
CA TYR A 280 -9.82 -0.12 -2.25
C TYR A 280 -10.40 1.30 -2.32
N VAL A 281 -9.70 2.20 -3.01
CA VAL A 281 -10.19 3.55 -3.34
C VAL A 281 -10.05 3.78 -4.83
N ALA A 282 -11.18 3.67 -5.52
CA ALA A 282 -11.29 3.79 -6.96
C ALA A 282 -11.67 5.21 -7.37
N GLY A 283 -10.83 5.80 -8.22
CA GLY A 283 -10.98 7.14 -8.75
C GLY A 283 -10.98 8.24 -7.69
N GLY A 284 -11.65 9.34 -8.03
CA GLY A 284 -11.75 10.56 -7.25
C GLY A 284 -11.09 11.74 -7.94
N HIS A 285 -10.92 12.87 -7.26
CA HIS A 285 -10.43 14.07 -7.94
C HIS A 285 -9.64 15.01 -7.05
N ILE A 286 -8.87 15.91 -7.67
CA ILE A 286 -8.34 17.12 -7.06
C ILE A 286 -9.09 18.30 -7.68
N LYS A 287 -9.58 19.24 -6.86
CA LYS A 287 -10.04 20.53 -7.37
C LYS A 287 -8.83 21.44 -7.54
N ASN A 288 -8.52 21.83 -8.77
CA ASN A 288 -7.53 22.83 -9.06
C ASN A 288 -8.18 24.22 -8.90
N TYR A 289 -7.86 24.93 -7.82
CA TYR A 289 -8.43 26.25 -7.53
C TYR A 289 -7.88 27.36 -8.43
N ASP A 290 -6.73 27.17 -9.08
CA ASP A 290 -6.15 28.16 -10.00
C ASP A 290 -6.88 28.18 -11.35
N THR A 291 -7.27 27.01 -11.83
CA THR A 291 -7.96 26.83 -13.12
C THR A 291 -9.45 26.61 -12.98
N ASP A 292 -9.93 26.45 -11.74
CA ASP A 292 -11.29 26.05 -11.39
C ASP A 292 -11.72 24.68 -12.00
N ALA A 293 -10.76 23.81 -12.32
CA ALA A 293 -11.01 22.49 -12.93
C ALA A 293 -10.96 21.34 -11.90
N HIS A 294 -11.67 20.23 -12.13
CA HIS A 294 -11.56 19.01 -11.32
C HIS A 294 -10.72 17.93 -12.02
N ASP A 295 -9.46 17.77 -11.63
CA ASP A 295 -8.58 16.70 -12.12
C ASP A 295 -9.04 15.32 -11.59
N THR A 296 -9.76 14.59 -12.45
CA THR A 296 -10.36 13.29 -12.14
C THR A 296 -9.38 12.13 -12.33
N LYS A 297 -9.42 11.16 -11.40
CA LYS A 297 -8.53 10.00 -11.35
C LYS A 297 -9.24 8.77 -11.89
N ALA A 298 -8.58 8.06 -12.80
CA ALA A 298 -9.09 6.84 -13.45
C ALA A 298 -8.42 5.54 -12.93
N TYR A 299 -7.63 5.63 -11.86
CA TYR A 299 -6.93 4.49 -11.26
C TYR A 299 -7.54 4.07 -9.91
N VAL A 300 -7.15 2.89 -9.43
CA VAL A 300 -7.50 2.36 -8.12
C VAL A 300 -6.25 2.31 -7.27
N ASP A 301 -6.33 2.79 -6.04
CA ASP A 301 -5.31 2.46 -5.03
C ASP A 301 -5.85 1.44 -4.04
N THR A 302 -4.94 0.61 -3.56
CA THR A 302 -5.20 -0.40 -2.55
C THR A 302 -4.35 -0.15 -1.33
N PHE A 303 -4.94 -0.29 -0.15
CA PHE A 303 -4.27 -0.16 1.12
C PHE A 303 -4.61 -1.37 2.00
N ASP A 304 -3.62 -2.20 2.32
CA ASP A 304 -3.76 -3.36 3.18
C ASP A 304 -3.04 -3.07 4.52
N PRO A 305 -3.79 -2.85 5.62
CA PRO A 305 -3.19 -2.57 6.91
C PRO A 305 -2.61 -3.79 7.63
N ASP A 306 -3.00 -5.02 7.29
CA ASP A 306 -2.50 -6.24 7.92
C ASP A 306 -1.20 -6.72 7.25
N LYS A 307 -1.00 -6.39 5.96
CA LYS A 307 0.33 -6.47 5.30
C LYS A 307 1.31 -5.41 5.77
N GLN A 308 0.81 -4.36 6.44
CA GLN A 308 1.59 -3.27 7.02
C GLN A 308 1.70 -3.52 8.54
N VAL A 309 2.62 -4.40 8.93
CA VAL A 309 2.84 -4.73 10.34
C VAL A 309 3.00 -3.45 11.17
N THR A 310 2.21 -3.34 12.24
CA THR A 310 2.28 -2.23 13.20
C THR A 310 3.71 -2.15 13.73
N VAL A 311 4.41 -1.04 13.48
CA VAL A 311 5.65 -0.71 14.17
C VAL A 311 5.28 -0.39 15.62
N GLY A 312 5.16 -1.43 16.44
CA GLY A 312 5.07 -1.25 17.87
C GLY A 312 6.29 -0.45 18.32
N GLY A 313 6.06 0.64 19.05
CA GLY A 313 7.08 1.52 19.63
C GLY A 313 8.08 0.76 20.48
N GLY A 314 9.04 0.14 19.81
CA GLY A 314 10.28 -0.35 20.34
C GLY A 314 11.36 0.57 19.82
N THR A 315 12.06 1.24 20.73
CA THR A 315 13.25 2.01 20.39
C THR A 315 14.32 1.06 19.83
N GLY A 316 14.33 0.89 18.50
CA GLY A 316 15.39 0.28 17.68
C GLY A 316 16.31 1.35 17.09
N PRO A 317 17.52 1.01 16.65
CA PRO A 317 18.70 1.88 16.72
C PRO A 317 18.66 3.05 15.73
N THR A 318 19.19 4.18 16.19
CA THR A 318 19.50 5.41 15.44
C THR A 318 19.78 5.18 13.95
N GLU A 319 18.89 5.65 13.07
CA GLU A 319 19.23 5.89 11.66
C GLU A 319 20.51 6.73 11.63
N THR A 320 21.60 6.19 11.07
CA THR A 320 22.82 6.97 10.82
C THR A 320 22.72 7.81 9.55
N LEU A 321 21.75 7.50 8.68
CA LEU A 321 21.46 8.24 7.46
C LEU A 321 20.41 9.31 7.72
N PRO A 322 20.54 10.51 7.12
CA PRO A 322 19.52 11.54 7.22
C PRO A 322 18.15 11.10 6.68
N SER A 323 17.07 11.55 7.32
CA SER A 323 15.72 11.37 6.77
C SER A 323 15.51 12.28 5.56
N THR A 324 14.77 11.78 4.58
CA THR A 324 14.33 12.53 3.40
C THR A 324 12.79 12.56 3.38
N ASN A 325 12.23 13.62 2.81
CA ASN A 325 10.78 13.79 2.63
C ASN A 325 10.41 13.56 1.15
N PRO A 326 9.48 12.65 0.81
CA PRO A 326 9.02 12.48 -0.57
C PRO A 326 8.46 13.77 -1.18
N ASP A 327 7.85 14.64 -0.37
CA ASP A 327 7.15 15.86 -0.82
C ASP A 327 8.10 17.06 -1.01
N ALA A 328 9.34 16.91 -0.57
CA ALA A 328 10.34 17.96 -0.68
C ALA A 328 10.78 18.13 -2.15
N THR A 329 11.23 19.32 -2.51
CA THR A 329 11.76 19.55 -3.86
C THR A 329 13.01 18.69 -4.10
N PRO A 330 13.40 18.45 -5.37
CA PRO A 330 14.68 17.81 -5.71
C PRO A 330 15.89 18.34 -4.92
N GLU A 331 16.00 19.67 -4.78
CA GLU A 331 17.05 20.35 -4.03
C GLU A 331 16.98 20.07 -2.53
N GLU A 332 15.77 20.15 -1.96
CA GLU A 332 15.54 19.88 -0.54
C GLU A 332 15.84 18.42 -0.20
N ARG A 333 15.44 17.46 -1.04
CA ARG A 333 15.76 16.04 -0.85
C ARG A 333 17.27 15.78 -0.89
N ALA A 334 17.97 16.36 -1.86
CA ALA A 334 19.43 16.24 -1.93
C ALA A 334 20.11 16.86 -0.69
N SER A 335 19.64 18.03 -0.26
CA SER A 335 20.15 18.71 0.94
C SER A 335 19.88 17.90 2.22
N GLN A 336 18.67 17.35 2.37
CA GLN A 336 18.29 16.47 3.47
C GLN A 336 19.17 15.23 3.52
N ALA A 337 19.43 14.61 2.37
CA ALA A 337 20.34 13.46 2.23
C ALA A 337 21.83 13.80 2.51
N GLY A 338 22.14 15.08 2.75
CA GLY A 338 23.48 15.54 3.09
C GLY A 338 24.42 15.72 1.89
N PHE A 339 23.88 15.95 0.70
CA PHE A 339 24.66 16.15 -0.52
C PHE A 339 25.12 17.61 -0.62
N ASP A 340 26.41 17.84 -0.91
CA ASP A 340 26.94 19.17 -1.19
C ASP A 340 26.73 19.53 -2.67
N ILE A 341 25.52 19.96 -3.04
CA ILE A 341 25.19 20.29 -4.43
C ILE A 341 25.70 21.69 -4.79
N GLN A 342 26.50 21.78 -5.86
CA GLN A 342 27.06 23.02 -6.41
C GLN A 342 26.49 23.37 -7.78
N ASN A 343 25.97 22.38 -8.51
CA ASN A 343 25.39 22.57 -9.83
C ASN A 343 24.02 21.89 -9.90
N THR A 344 23.04 22.55 -10.53
CA THR A 344 21.74 21.97 -10.84
C THR A 344 21.52 21.99 -12.35
N VAL A 345 21.06 20.89 -12.91
CA VAL A 345 20.81 20.70 -14.34
C VAL A 345 19.42 20.09 -14.52
N THR A 346 18.56 20.73 -15.29
CA THR A 346 17.31 20.07 -15.75
C THR A 346 17.66 19.07 -16.85
N ALA A 347 17.30 17.81 -16.66
CA ALA A 347 17.55 16.73 -17.60
C ALA A 347 16.24 16.33 -18.30
N SER A 348 16.29 16.29 -19.63
CA SER A 348 15.16 15.90 -20.49
C SER A 348 15.44 14.59 -21.24
N SER A 349 16.69 14.14 -21.23
CA SER A 349 17.13 12.85 -21.75
C SER A 349 18.13 12.18 -20.81
N THR A 350 18.22 10.86 -20.85
CA THR A 350 19.27 10.13 -20.10
C THR A 350 20.68 10.55 -20.50
N GLY A 351 20.87 11.06 -21.73
CA GLY A 351 22.12 11.60 -22.25
C GLY A 351 22.56 12.93 -21.61
N ASP A 352 21.64 13.67 -20.99
CA ASP A 352 21.95 14.92 -20.27
C ASP A 352 22.71 14.66 -18.94
N ILE A 353 22.68 13.42 -18.45
CA ILE A 353 23.19 13.03 -17.13
C ILE A 353 24.64 12.59 -17.23
N GLY A 354 25.55 13.56 -17.15
CA GLY A 354 27.00 13.34 -17.28
C GLY A 354 27.74 12.87 -16.02
N GLY A 355 27.06 12.75 -14.87
CA GLY A 355 27.64 12.20 -13.63
C GLY A 355 28.74 13.06 -12.98
N ALA A 356 28.71 14.39 -13.16
CA ALA A 356 29.66 15.29 -12.51
C ALA A 356 29.41 15.35 -10.99
N SER A 357 30.48 15.35 -10.18
CA SER A 357 30.36 15.49 -8.72
C SER A 357 29.58 16.76 -8.33
N ASN A 358 28.95 16.74 -7.15
CA ASN A 358 28.25 17.88 -6.56
C ASN A 358 27.16 18.43 -7.49
N THR A 359 26.47 17.54 -8.21
CA THR A 359 25.50 17.92 -9.24
C THR A 359 24.15 17.25 -9.00
N LEU A 360 23.10 18.06 -9.03
CA LEU A 360 21.71 17.63 -9.03
C LEU A 360 21.16 17.68 -10.45
N TYR A 361 20.66 16.56 -10.93
CA TYR A 361 19.89 16.45 -12.16
C TYR A 361 18.41 16.40 -11.80
N VAL A 362 17.64 17.40 -12.26
CA VAL A 362 16.19 17.50 -12.03
C VAL A 362 15.46 16.96 -13.25
N VAL A 363 14.56 16.01 -13.04
CA VAL A 363 13.73 15.41 -14.09
C VAL A 363 12.30 15.89 -13.93
N GLU A 364 11.75 16.51 -14.97
CA GLU A 364 10.36 16.98 -15.03
C GLU A 364 9.59 16.11 -16.03
N GLY A 365 8.68 15.26 -15.56
CA GLY A 365 7.94 14.32 -16.39
C GLY A 365 8.81 13.18 -16.96
N GLU A 366 8.55 12.78 -18.20
CA GLU A 366 9.22 11.64 -18.83
C GLU A 366 10.65 11.99 -19.32
N LEU A 367 11.65 11.24 -18.84
CA LEU A 367 13.05 11.35 -19.25
C LEU A 367 13.29 10.54 -20.53
N SER A 368 13.48 11.21 -21.68
CA SER A 368 13.68 10.51 -22.94
C SER A 368 14.92 9.58 -22.94
N TRP A 369 14.76 8.39 -23.52
CA TRP A 369 15.83 7.39 -23.52
C TRP A 369 16.89 7.66 -24.60
N ASP A 370 18.10 8.02 -24.19
CA ASP A 370 19.31 8.12 -25.04
C ASP A 370 20.39 7.09 -24.67
N GLY A 371 19.99 6.04 -23.94
CA GLY A 371 20.89 4.99 -23.48
C GLY A 371 21.13 5.01 -21.97
N GLN A 372 22.05 4.15 -21.55
CA GLN A 372 22.38 3.91 -20.15
C GLN A 372 23.02 5.13 -19.48
N ILE A 373 22.54 5.48 -18.29
CA ILE A 373 23.16 6.47 -17.40
C ILE A 373 24.38 5.83 -16.74
N ASN A 374 25.56 6.40 -16.97
CA ASN A 374 26.82 5.89 -16.45
C ASN A 374 27.53 6.96 -15.61
N ILE A 375 27.67 6.71 -14.31
CA ILE A 375 28.33 7.60 -13.35
C ILE A 375 29.56 6.89 -12.79
N GLY A 376 30.73 7.51 -12.92
CA GLY A 376 32.00 6.92 -12.50
C GLY A 376 32.69 7.74 -11.41
N ASN A 377 32.90 7.15 -10.22
CA ASN A 377 33.71 7.70 -9.13
C ASN A 377 33.43 9.17 -8.77
N ALA A 378 32.17 9.60 -8.92
CA ALA A 378 31.73 10.95 -8.58
C ALA A 378 31.19 11.01 -7.15
N SER A 379 31.28 12.18 -6.53
CA SER A 379 30.77 12.42 -5.18
C SER A 379 29.51 13.27 -5.25
N ASP A 380 28.49 12.91 -4.47
CA ASP A 380 27.26 13.68 -4.30
C ASP A 380 26.57 14.01 -5.63
N VAL A 381 26.22 12.96 -6.39
CA VAL A 381 25.43 13.06 -7.62
C VAL A 381 23.98 12.69 -7.32
N ALA A 382 23.05 13.61 -7.51
CA ALA A 382 21.63 13.35 -7.31
C ALA A 382 20.86 13.41 -8.63
N ILE A 383 19.94 12.49 -8.85
CA ILE A 383 18.98 12.47 -9.95
C ILE A 383 17.60 12.39 -9.31
N CYS A 384 16.85 13.49 -9.37
CA CYS A 384 15.62 13.65 -8.61
C CYS A 384 14.48 14.13 -9.52
N GLY A 385 13.34 13.47 -9.44
CA GLY A 385 12.15 13.79 -10.23
C GLY A 385 11.18 14.74 -9.53
N THR A 386 10.31 15.38 -10.29
CA THR A 386 9.14 16.11 -9.79
C THR A 386 7.86 15.45 -10.29
N GLY A 387 6.79 15.51 -9.50
CA GLY A 387 5.46 15.02 -9.91
C GLY A 387 5.43 13.53 -10.28
N ASP A 388 5.10 13.25 -11.54
CA ASP A 388 4.99 11.93 -12.16
C ASP A 388 6.22 11.56 -13.01
N ALA A 389 7.39 12.10 -12.64
CA ALA A 389 8.63 11.86 -13.37
C ALA A 389 8.92 10.36 -13.54
N SER A 390 9.34 9.99 -14.75
CA SER A 390 9.57 8.59 -15.10
C SER A 390 10.66 8.45 -16.15
N VAL A 391 11.26 7.24 -16.24
CA VAL A 391 12.16 6.85 -17.31
C VAL A 391 11.59 5.64 -18.06
N PRO A 392 11.22 5.77 -19.35
CA PRO A 392 10.73 4.67 -20.15
C PRO A 392 11.89 3.79 -20.60
N ILE A 393 11.85 2.53 -20.18
CA ILE A 393 12.79 1.50 -20.61
C ILE A 393 12.35 0.97 -21.98
N PRO A 394 13.21 1.01 -23.02
CA PRO A 394 12.82 0.61 -24.36
C PRO A 394 12.42 -0.86 -24.46
N ALA A 395 11.50 -1.16 -25.38
CA ALA A 395 11.11 -2.53 -25.71
C ALA A 395 12.34 -3.42 -25.98
N GLY A 396 12.40 -4.55 -25.28
CA GLY A 396 13.49 -5.53 -25.39
C GLY A 396 14.83 -5.12 -24.77
N TYR A 397 14.96 -3.92 -24.18
CA TYR A 397 16.15 -3.55 -23.43
C TYR A 397 16.27 -4.40 -22.17
N ARG A 398 17.40 -5.08 -21.95
CA ARG A 398 17.61 -5.97 -20.79
C ARG A 398 18.99 -5.78 -20.16
N ASP A 399 19.20 -4.61 -19.56
CA ASP A 399 20.47 -4.27 -18.93
C ASP A 399 20.30 -3.28 -17.77
N TYR A 400 21.41 -2.80 -17.19
CA TYR A 400 21.36 -1.72 -16.21
C TYR A 400 21.03 -0.39 -16.90
N ALA A 401 19.89 0.21 -16.57
CA ALA A 401 19.54 1.56 -17.00
C ALA A 401 20.43 2.61 -16.33
N VAL A 402 20.80 2.37 -15.07
CA VAL A 402 21.72 3.21 -14.30
C VAL A 402 22.87 2.35 -13.78
N THR A 403 24.09 2.80 -14.03
CA THR A 403 25.30 2.24 -13.44
C THR A 403 26.10 3.34 -12.75
N VAL A 404 26.27 3.21 -11.44
CA VAL A 404 27.20 4.00 -10.61
C VAL A 404 28.34 3.08 -10.22
N SER A 405 29.56 3.40 -10.66
CA SER A 405 30.74 2.53 -10.53
C SER A 405 31.68 2.93 -9.38
N GLY A 406 31.14 3.47 -8.29
CA GLY A 406 31.89 4.02 -7.16
C GLY A 406 31.63 5.51 -6.95
N GLY A 407 32.17 6.06 -5.86
CA GLY A 407 31.86 7.42 -5.40
C GLY A 407 31.38 7.44 -3.96
N SER A 408 31.22 8.63 -3.36
CA SER A 408 30.86 8.78 -1.94
C SER A 408 29.39 9.10 -1.66
N GLY A 409 28.58 9.31 -2.69
CA GLY A 409 27.17 9.65 -2.56
C GLY A 409 26.47 9.66 -3.92
N PHE A 410 25.35 8.96 -4.01
CA PHE A 410 24.48 8.96 -5.18
C PHE A 410 23.02 8.91 -4.73
N MET A 411 22.14 9.68 -5.38
CA MET A 411 20.71 9.66 -5.11
C MET A 411 19.92 9.46 -6.40
N TRP A 412 18.98 8.52 -6.38
CA TRP A 412 17.87 8.43 -7.33
C TRP A 412 16.57 8.57 -6.54
N SER A 413 15.77 9.58 -6.85
CA SER A 413 14.59 9.88 -6.04
C SER A 413 13.40 10.39 -6.84
N GLY A 414 12.21 9.83 -6.64
CA GLY A 414 10.99 10.37 -7.26
C GLY A 414 10.90 10.18 -8.77
N ILE A 415 11.55 9.14 -9.32
CA ILE A 415 11.54 8.85 -10.77
C ILE A 415 11.19 7.39 -10.97
N ASP A 416 9.97 7.13 -11.46
CA ASP A 416 9.49 5.78 -11.76
C ASP A 416 10.26 5.17 -12.94
N MET A 417 10.48 3.85 -12.91
CA MET A 417 11.04 3.11 -14.05
C MET A 417 9.90 2.43 -14.81
N ASP A 418 9.53 3.00 -15.96
CA ASP A 418 8.49 2.43 -16.82
C ASP A 418 9.05 1.31 -17.70
N GLN A 419 8.63 0.08 -17.40
CA GLN A 419 9.00 -1.16 -18.07
C GLN A 419 7.78 -1.85 -18.69
N THR A 420 6.72 -1.09 -19.00
CA THR A 420 5.50 -1.60 -19.63
C THR A 420 5.72 -2.06 -21.08
N ALA A 421 6.77 -1.56 -21.74
CA ALA A 421 7.14 -1.99 -23.07
C ALA A 421 7.55 -3.48 -23.08
N SER A 422 7.10 -4.23 -24.10
CA SER A 422 7.34 -5.68 -24.19
C SER A 422 8.83 -6.02 -24.05
N GLY A 423 9.17 -6.81 -23.03
CA GLY A 423 10.53 -7.28 -22.77
C GLY A 423 11.49 -6.24 -22.21
N ALA A 424 11.00 -5.07 -21.77
CA ALA A 424 11.79 -4.01 -21.16
C ALA A 424 12.18 -4.40 -19.72
N TRP A 425 13.48 -4.43 -19.43
CA TRP A 425 14.03 -4.79 -18.13
C TRP A 425 15.23 -3.88 -17.82
N GLY A 426 14.93 -2.74 -17.19
CA GLY A 426 15.87 -1.72 -16.77
C GLY A 426 16.24 -1.90 -15.30
N ARG A 427 17.54 -2.08 -15.04
CA ARG A 427 18.05 -2.39 -13.70
C ARG A 427 18.90 -1.24 -13.15
N LEU A 428 19.10 -1.21 -11.84
CA LEU A 428 19.94 -0.24 -11.15
C LEU A 428 21.16 -0.93 -10.53
N ASN A 429 22.36 -0.52 -10.93
CA ASN A 429 23.60 -0.89 -10.27
C ASN A 429 24.20 0.36 -9.62
N VAL A 430 24.05 0.50 -8.30
CA VAL A 430 24.44 1.69 -7.55
C VAL A 430 25.53 1.32 -6.54
N ASN A 431 26.78 1.35 -6.99
CA ASN A 431 27.92 1.13 -6.10
C ASN A 431 28.42 2.47 -5.55
N THR A 432 28.31 2.64 -4.23
CA THR A 432 28.80 3.81 -3.50
C THR A 432 29.53 3.38 -2.24
N SER A 433 30.51 4.17 -1.78
CA SER A 433 31.20 3.92 -0.52
C SER A 433 30.33 4.26 0.68
N ASP A 434 29.43 5.24 0.53
CA ASP A 434 28.52 5.77 1.56
C ASP A 434 27.39 6.55 0.85
N ARG A 435 26.34 6.93 1.59
CA ARG A 435 25.25 7.83 1.16
C ARG A 435 24.68 7.53 -0.24
N GLY A 436 24.51 6.25 -0.55
CA GLY A 436 23.69 5.82 -1.67
C GLY A 436 22.21 5.85 -1.27
N PHE A 437 21.37 6.51 -2.05
CA PHE A 437 19.92 6.62 -1.83
C PHE A 437 19.14 6.21 -3.09
N LEU A 438 18.23 5.25 -2.94
CA LEU A 438 17.23 4.85 -3.94
C LEU A 438 15.85 5.00 -3.30
N GLU A 439 15.11 6.05 -3.65
CA GLU A 439 13.94 6.46 -2.87
C GLU A 439 12.72 6.86 -3.70
N TYR A 440 11.53 6.56 -3.18
CA TYR A 440 10.26 7.11 -3.68
C TYR A 440 10.02 6.84 -5.18
N PHE A 441 10.17 5.60 -5.63
CA PHE A 441 9.85 5.26 -7.02
C PHE A 441 9.30 3.83 -7.16
N GLN A 442 8.57 3.62 -8.25
CA GLN A 442 8.00 2.34 -8.63
C GLN A 442 8.65 1.81 -9.89
N THR A 443 8.68 0.49 -10.03
CA THR A 443 8.86 -0.16 -11.34
C THR A 443 7.49 -0.45 -11.93
N LEU A 444 7.19 0.12 -13.10
CA LEU A 444 5.89 -0.04 -13.76
C LEU A 444 5.98 -1.14 -14.83
N GLY A 445 5.09 -2.12 -14.79
CA GLY A 445 5.08 -3.24 -15.73
C GLY A 445 6.03 -4.38 -15.36
N SER A 446 5.72 -5.59 -15.86
CA SER A 446 6.44 -6.82 -15.49
C SER A 446 7.73 -7.02 -16.28
N GLY A 447 8.00 -6.20 -17.30
CA GLY A 447 9.16 -6.36 -18.19
C GLY A 447 9.18 -7.66 -19.00
N ARG A 448 8.05 -8.38 -19.04
CA ARG A 448 7.87 -9.63 -19.75
C ARG A 448 7.69 -9.40 -21.25
N ARG A 449 8.16 -10.33 -22.09
CA ARG A 449 7.86 -10.32 -23.54
C ARG A 449 6.43 -10.79 -23.79
N ALA A 450 5.76 -10.17 -24.77
CA ALA A 450 4.45 -10.62 -25.22
C ALA A 450 4.44 -12.06 -25.77
N ASN A 451 5.55 -12.50 -26.37
CA ASN A 451 5.76 -13.87 -26.86
C ASN A 451 7.10 -14.41 -26.32
N PRO A 452 7.13 -14.99 -25.12
CA PRO A 452 8.33 -15.59 -24.56
C PRO A 452 8.70 -16.85 -25.36
N ASP A 453 9.97 -16.98 -25.76
CA ASP A 453 10.51 -18.18 -26.39
C ASP A 453 11.27 -18.99 -25.32
N PRO A 454 10.69 -20.09 -24.82
CA PRO A 454 11.32 -20.88 -23.76
C PRO A 454 12.62 -21.58 -24.21
N SER A 455 12.92 -21.59 -25.52
CA SER A 455 14.10 -22.24 -26.10
C SER A 455 15.22 -21.28 -26.51
N ALA A 456 14.96 -19.97 -26.50
CA ALA A 456 15.93 -18.97 -26.92
C ALA A 456 16.96 -18.70 -25.81
N SER A 457 18.21 -19.13 -26.01
CA SER A 457 19.32 -18.69 -25.14
C SER A 457 19.44 -17.16 -25.17
N LEU A 458 19.00 -16.49 -24.11
CA LEU A 458 18.96 -15.03 -24.02
C LEU A 458 20.33 -14.38 -23.72
N GLY A 459 21.45 -15.12 -23.80
CA GLY A 459 22.77 -14.55 -23.56
C GLY A 459 22.86 -13.83 -22.20
N ALA A 460 22.42 -14.51 -21.13
CA ALA A 460 22.51 -14.14 -19.71
C ALA A 460 22.60 -12.65 -19.35
N LYS A 461 21.49 -12.06 -18.87
CA LYS A 461 21.50 -11.02 -17.83
C LYS A 461 20.30 -11.16 -16.87
N SER A 462 20.09 -12.37 -16.35
CA SER A 462 19.21 -12.71 -15.21
C SER A 462 19.75 -12.12 -13.89
N GLY A 463 19.98 -10.81 -13.89
CA GLY A 463 20.58 -10.07 -12.77
C GLY A 463 19.52 -9.38 -11.91
N PRO A 464 19.95 -8.76 -10.81
CA PRO A 464 19.03 -8.11 -9.89
C PRO A 464 18.40 -6.87 -10.51
N MET A 465 17.18 -6.54 -10.08
CA MET A 465 16.59 -5.23 -10.32
C MET A 465 17.44 -4.14 -9.67
N ILE A 466 17.89 -4.37 -8.43
CA ILE A 466 18.74 -3.46 -7.67
C ILE A 466 19.98 -4.19 -7.14
N SER A 467 21.15 -3.65 -7.48
CA SER A 467 22.44 -3.96 -6.84
C SER A 467 22.96 -2.69 -6.19
N MET A 468 23.03 -2.65 -4.85
CA MET A 468 23.36 -1.41 -4.13
C MET A 468 24.34 -1.63 -2.95
N PRO A 469 25.57 -2.09 -3.21
CA PRO A 469 26.55 -2.30 -2.16
C PRO A 469 27.04 -0.97 -1.57
N ALA A 470 27.08 -0.88 -0.23
CA ALA A 470 27.94 0.07 0.47
C ALA A 470 29.36 -0.52 0.53
N THR A 471 30.29 0.02 -0.25
CA THR A 471 31.64 -0.56 -0.45
C THR A 471 32.67 -0.15 0.60
N SER A 472 32.30 0.69 1.56
CA SER A 472 33.11 0.97 2.74
C SER A 472 32.46 0.36 3.97
N SER A 473 33.26 -0.30 4.81
CA SER A 473 32.80 -0.84 6.11
C SER A 473 32.16 0.19 7.06
N GLY A 474 32.45 1.49 6.90
CA GLY A 474 31.80 2.57 7.64
C GLY A 474 30.65 3.26 6.91
N GLY A 475 30.37 2.87 5.67
CA GLY A 475 29.35 3.50 4.84
C GLY A 475 27.96 2.92 5.05
N ALA A 476 26.94 3.73 4.76
CA ALA A 476 25.55 3.33 4.79
C ALA A 476 24.81 3.76 3.52
N ASN A 477 24.02 2.84 2.97
CA ASN A 477 23.13 3.08 1.84
C ASN A 477 21.68 2.84 2.25
N ARG A 478 20.72 3.41 1.52
CA ARG A 478 19.28 3.25 1.76
C ARG A 478 18.48 3.02 0.48
N ILE A 479 17.58 2.04 0.56
CA ILE A 479 16.43 1.85 -0.33
C ILE A 479 15.18 2.17 0.49
N LYS A 480 14.35 3.12 0.05
CA LYS A 480 13.16 3.56 0.81
C LYS A 480 11.95 3.80 -0.08
N ASN A 481 10.78 3.28 0.27
CA ASN A 481 9.55 3.47 -0.50
C ASN A 481 9.73 3.09 -1.98
N VAL A 482 10.43 1.98 -2.22
CA VAL A 482 10.61 1.42 -3.55
C VAL A 482 9.66 0.25 -3.72
N GLY A 483 8.88 0.24 -4.79
CA GLY A 483 7.91 -0.82 -5.05
C GLY A 483 7.91 -1.31 -6.50
N SER A 484 7.15 -2.38 -6.71
CA SER A 484 6.96 -3.00 -8.02
C SER A 484 5.47 -3.01 -8.33
N VAL A 485 5.04 -2.25 -9.34
CA VAL A 485 3.66 -2.18 -9.82
C VAL A 485 3.63 -2.89 -11.16
N HIS A 486 3.26 -4.16 -11.18
CA HIS A 486 3.26 -4.94 -12.40
C HIS A 486 2.05 -5.88 -12.48
N ALA A 487 1.63 -6.17 -13.72
CA ALA A 487 0.68 -7.23 -14.01
C ALA A 487 1.48 -8.52 -14.27
N GLY A 488 1.60 -9.35 -13.24
CA GLY A 488 2.18 -10.69 -13.34
C GLY A 488 3.67 -10.79 -12.98
N VAL A 489 4.29 -11.93 -13.32
CA VAL A 489 5.64 -12.24 -12.85
C VAL A 489 6.70 -11.39 -13.54
N MET A 490 7.64 -10.85 -12.76
CA MET A 490 8.75 -10.05 -13.26
C MET A 490 9.65 -10.84 -14.22
N ALA A 491 9.72 -10.39 -15.47
CA ALA A 491 10.70 -10.68 -16.52
C ALA A 491 11.16 -12.16 -16.69
N ASN A 492 10.33 -13.14 -16.35
CA ASN A 492 10.62 -14.59 -16.48
C ASN A 492 10.38 -15.10 -17.91
N ASP A 493 11.24 -14.71 -18.86
CA ASP A 493 11.03 -14.95 -20.30
C ASP A 493 11.60 -16.29 -20.82
N HIS A 494 12.37 -17.05 -20.02
CA HIS A 494 13.08 -18.26 -20.45
C HIS A 494 13.27 -19.27 -19.29
N GLU A 495 13.37 -20.57 -19.60
CA GLU A 495 13.71 -21.60 -18.61
C GLU A 495 15.04 -21.29 -17.91
N GLY A 496 14.97 -20.88 -16.65
CA GLY A 496 16.13 -20.55 -15.84
C GLY A 496 16.54 -19.07 -15.82
N ASP A 497 15.81 -18.16 -16.49
CA ASP A 497 15.88 -16.75 -16.15
C ASP A 497 15.24 -16.55 -14.76
N ARG A 498 16.00 -16.00 -13.82
CA ARG A 498 15.58 -15.90 -12.43
C ARG A 498 15.99 -14.54 -11.85
N PRO A 499 15.33 -13.45 -12.27
CA PRO A 499 15.53 -12.12 -11.72
C PRO A 499 15.41 -12.10 -10.20
N ILE A 500 16.23 -11.27 -9.57
CA ILE A 500 16.25 -11.04 -8.12
C ILE A 500 15.77 -9.60 -7.89
N GLY A 501 15.06 -9.32 -6.79
CA GLY A 501 14.73 -7.95 -6.42
C GLY A 501 15.99 -7.17 -6.06
N VAL A 502 16.54 -7.44 -4.88
CA VAL A 502 17.79 -6.85 -4.38
C VAL A 502 18.87 -7.90 -4.23
N PHE A 503 20.07 -7.63 -4.75
CA PHE A 503 21.23 -8.52 -4.61
C PHE A 503 22.45 -7.79 -4.08
N LEU A 504 23.15 -8.44 -3.15
CA LEU A 504 24.45 -8.00 -2.63
C LEU A 504 25.45 -9.15 -2.65
N ALA A 505 26.69 -8.82 -3.00
CA ALA A 505 27.81 -9.75 -3.07
C ALA A 505 28.94 -9.34 -2.11
N ASP A 506 30.15 -9.77 -2.43
CA ASP A 506 31.35 -9.67 -1.61
C ASP A 506 31.92 -8.25 -1.54
N ASP A 507 31.47 -7.37 -2.42
CA ASP A 507 31.77 -5.93 -2.44
C ASP A 507 30.96 -5.12 -1.42
N HIS A 508 29.91 -5.68 -0.83
CA HIS A 508 29.20 -5.02 0.27
C HIS A 508 29.93 -5.23 1.61
N GLU A 509 30.41 -4.12 2.18
CA GLU A 509 31.14 -4.08 3.46
C GLU A 509 30.42 -3.26 4.55
N GLY A 510 29.64 -2.24 4.16
CA GLY A 510 28.96 -1.31 5.06
C GLY A 510 27.58 -1.79 5.51
N THR A 511 26.62 -0.87 5.56
CA THR A 511 25.20 -1.19 5.85
C THR A 511 24.29 -0.83 4.70
N LEU A 512 23.39 -1.74 4.29
CA LEU A 512 22.25 -1.41 3.44
C LEU A 512 20.98 -1.39 4.30
N ASN A 513 20.29 -0.26 4.30
CA ASN A 513 18.98 -0.09 4.94
C ASN A 513 17.88 -0.20 3.86
N ILE A 514 16.91 -1.08 4.04
CA ILE A 514 15.75 -1.26 3.17
C ILE A 514 14.52 -0.94 4.01
N VAL A 515 13.79 0.10 3.64
CA VAL A 515 12.75 0.69 4.49
C VAL A 515 11.46 0.82 3.68
N ASP A 516 10.35 0.37 4.24
CA ASP A 516 8.99 0.59 3.71
C ASP A 516 8.86 0.28 2.21
N SER A 517 9.48 -0.80 1.76
CA SER A 517 9.59 -1.16 0.34
C SER A 517 8.82 -2.44 0.03
N VAL A 518 8.52 -2.68 -1.25
CA VAL A 518 7.79 -3.85 -1.72
C VAL A 518 8.55 -4.54 -2.86
N PHE A 519 8.97 -5.78 -2.61
CA PHE A 519 9.61 -6.64 -3.60
C PHE A 519 8.73 -7.84 -3.90
N ASP A 520 8.09 -7.79 -5.07
CA ASP A 520 7.01 -8.68 -5.46
C ASP A 520 7.30 -9.44 -6.75
N SER A 521 6.99 -10.73 -6.76
CA SER A 521 6.90 -11.57 -7.95
C SER A 521 8.22 -11.75 -8.71
N PHE A 522 9.34 -11.74 -7.99
CA PHE A 522 10.61 -12.12 -8.56
C PHE A 522 10.72 -13.64 -8.63
N PRO A 523 11.02 -14.24 -9.80
CA PRO A 523 11.20 -15.70 -9.95
C PRO A 523 12.32 -16.30 -9.08
N ASN A 524 13.17 -15.44 -8.52
CA ASN A 524 14.24 -15.80 -7.61
C ASN A 524 13.95 -15.32 -6.18
N ASN A 525 14.90 -14.60 -5.57
CA ASN A 525 14.69 -14.03 -4.23
C ASN A 525 14.20 -12.58 -4.37
N GLY A 526 13.37 -12.14 -3.42
CA GLY A 526 13.08 -10.72 -3.25
C GLY A 526 14.32 -9.96 -2.76
N LEU A 527 15.01 -10.53 -1.78
CA LEU A 527 16.33 -10.06 -1.29
C LEU A 527 17.32 -11.24 -1.21
N TYR A 528 18.53 -11.05 -1.75
CA TYR A 528 19.61 -12.02 -1.69
C TYR A 528 20.95 -11.39 -1.32
N ALA A 529 21.35 -11.54 -0.06
CA ALA A 529 22.58 -10.96 0.50
C ALA A 529 23.33 -11.97 1.41
N THR A 530 23.73 -13.11 0.84
CA THR A 530 24.39 -14.21 1.59
C THR A 530 25.91 -14.22 1.55
N ASN A 531 26.51 -13.55 0.57
CA ASN A 531 27.96 -13.57 0.38
C ASN A 531 28.54 -12.18 0.59
N THR A 532 28.15 -11.53 1.68
CA THR A 532 28.54 -10.16 2.01
C THR A 532 29.21 -10.14 3.38
N SER A 533 30.06 -9.14 3.64
CA SER A 533 30.60 -8.88 4.99
C SER A 533 29.83 -7.74 5.69
N GLY A 534 29.09 -6.94 4.92
CA GLY A 534 28.24 -5.85 5.39
C GLY A 534 26.89 -6.32 5.92
N SER A 535 26.23 -5.43 6.66
CA SER A 535 24.94 -5.68 7.31
C SER A 535 23.78 -5.25 6.42
N VAL A 536 22.72 -6.05 6.36
CA VAL A 536 21.45 -5.67 5.74
C VAL A 536 20.39 -5.47 6.82
N VAL A 537 19.77 -4.31 6.84
CA VAL A 537 18.69 -3.96 7.76
C VAL A 537 17.44 -3.73 6.93
N ALA A 538 16.46 -4.63 7.03
CA ALA A 538 15.16 -4.45 6.41
C ALA A 538 14.11 -4.11 7.48
N THR A 539 13.38 -3.00 7.29
CA THR A 539 12.37 -2.49 8.21
C THR A 539 11.08 -2.18 7.46
N GLY A 540 9.91 -2.62 7.96
CA GLY A 540 8.60 -2.30 7.35
C GLY A 540 8.44 -2.82 5.91
N THR A 541 9.32 -3.72 5.47
CA THR A 541 9.45 -4.10 4.06
C THR A 541 8.69 -5.39 3.78
N THR A 542 7.92 -5.38 2.70
CA THR A 542 7.19 -6.56 2.22
C THR A 542 7.96 -7.25 1.10
N PHE A 543 8.27 -8.52 1.31
CA PHE A 543 8.79 -9.42 0.30
C PHE A 543 7.72 -10.46 0.00
N ARG A 544 7.12 -10.42 -1.19
CA ARG A 544 6.02 -11.35 -1.51
C ARG A 544 6.14 -12.03 -2.86
N ASN A 545 5.59 -13.23 -2.95
CA ASN A 545 5.51 -14.02 -4.18
C ASN A 545 6.88 -14.21 -4.87
N ASN A 546 7.96 -14.35 -4.11
CA ASN A 546 9.29 -14.57 -4.67
C ASN A 546 9.64 -16.07 -4.74
N GLY A 547 10.03 -16.55 -5.92
CA GLY A 547 10.11 -17.98 -6.25
C GLY A 547 11.19 -18.82 -5.55
N VAL A 548 12.05 -18.23 -4.72
CA VAL A 548 13.08 -18.94 -3.93
C VAL A 548 13.03 -18.57 -2.45
N SER A 549 13.20 -17.31 -2.15
CA SER A 549 13.15 -16.78 -0.78
C SER A 549 12.57 -15.39 -0.86
N ASN A 550 11.63 -15.07 0.02
CA ASN A 550 11.16 -13.70 0.11
C ASN A 550 12.30 -12.79 0.60
N GLY A 551 12.97 -13.15 1.70
CA GLY A 551 14.22 -12.49 2.11
C GLY A 551 15.31 -13.47 2.51
N ARG A 552 16.54 -13.25 2.04
CA ARG A 552 17.71 -14.04 2.44
C ARG A 552 18.93 -13.18 2.73
N ILE A 553 19.45 -13.23 3.96
CA ILE A 553 20.63 -12.46 4.38
C ILE A 553 21.63 -13.31 5.16
N ALA A 554 22.90 -12.91 5.10
CA ALA A 554 23.94 -13.43 5.97
C ALA A 554 24.00 -12.69 7.30
N HIS A 555 23.82 -11.36 7.26
CA HIS A 555 24.17 -10.44 8.34
C HIS A 555 23.13 -9.33 8.46
N GLY A 556 22.77 -8.96 9.69
CA GLY A 556 21.89 -7.84 9.98
C GLY A 556 20.54 -8.27 10.53
N ARG A 557 19.42 -7.71 10.05
CA ARG A 557 18.11 -7.97 10.65
C ARG A 557 16.92 -7.69 9.75
N PHE A 558 15.82 -8.38 10.06
CA PHE A 558 14.47 -8.06 9.61
C PHE A 558 13.67 -7.53 10.80
N GLU A 559 13.02 -6.38 10.64
CA GLU A 559 12.22 -5.72 11.66
C GLU A 559 10.86 -5.30 11.07
N ASN A 560 9.76 -5.83 11.61
CA ASN A 560 8.41 -5.51 11.12
C ASN A 560 8.23 -5.77 9.61
N CYS A 561 8.89 -6.80 9.09
CA CYS A 561 8.84 -7.17 7.68
C CYS A 561 7.83 -8.29 7.45
N THR A 562 7.27 -8.31 6.24
CA THR A 562 6.36 -9.37 5.78
C THR A 562 7.04 -10.23 4.73
N ALA A 563 7.01 -11.55 4.90
CA ALA A 563 7.41 -12.52 3.90
C ALA A 563 6.21 -13.39 3.49
N ALA A 564 5.63 -13.12 2.32
CA ALA A 564 4.40 -13.79 1.88
C ALA A 564 4.59 -14.58 0.58
N PHE A 565 3.89 -15.70 0.41
CA PHE A 565 3.87 -16.41 -0.86
C PHE A 565 2.60 -17.26 -0.99
N ASP A 566 1.93 -17.19 -2.14
CA ASP A 566 0.81 -18.07 -2.45
C ASP A 566 0.79 -18.48 -3.93
N TYR A 567 0.91 -19.78 -4.22
CA TYR A 567 0.86 -20.30 -5.60
C TYR A 567 -0.49 -20.13 -6.30
N GLU A 568 -1.58 -19.94 -5.55
CA GLU A 568 -2.89 -19.69 -6.15
C GLU A 568 -3.07 -18.23 -6.57
N ASN A 569 -2.30 -17.31 -5.98
CA ASN A 569 -2.39 -15.87 -6.17
C ASN A 569 -1.13 -15.27 -6.84
N THR A 570 -0.39 -16.09 -7.60
CA THR A 570 0.78 -15.67 -8.38
C THR A 570 0.85 -16.42 -9.70
N GLU A 571 1.52 -15.86 -10.71
CA GLU A 571 1.81 -16.59 -11.95
C GLU A 571 3.03 -17.52 -11.83
N LEU A 572 3.77 -17.47 -10.71
CA LEU A 572 4.81 -18.45 -10.43
C LEU A 572 4.20 -19.83 -10.21
N THR A 573 4.94 -20.86 -10.59
CA THR A 573 4.53 -22.25 -10.43
C THR A 573 5.44 -22.99 -9.45
N ASN A 574 5.00 -24.14 -8.96
CA ASN A 574 5.84 -25.02 -8.14
C ASN A 574 7.16 -25.42 -8.83
N ALA A 575 7.21 -25.43 -10.16
CA ALA A 575 8.43 -25.72 -10.93
C ALA A 575 9.47 -24.58 -10.83
N ASP A 576 9.01 -23.35 -10.57
CA ASP A 576 9.88 -22.21 -10.35
C ASP A 576 10.58 -22.28 -9.00
N ALA A 577 10.09 -23.08 -8.04
CA ALA A 577 10.75 -23.26 -6.76
C ALA A 577 12.21 -23.73 -6.93
N GLY A 578 13.16 -23.03 -6.28
CA GLY A 578 14.57 -23.41 -6.28
C GLY A 578 14.83 -24.80 -5.68
N ALA A 579 16.09 -25.25 -5.69
CA ALA A 579 16.48 -26.55 -5.10
C ALA A 579 15.97 -26.74 -3.67
N HIS A 580 15.94 -25.65 -2.90
CA HIS A 580 15.54 -25.61 -1.50
C HIS A 580 14.04 -25.35 -1.25
N GLY A 581 13.23 -25.21 -2.32
CA GLY A 581 11.83 -24.78 -2.18
C GLY A 581 11.68 -23.28 -1.92
N VAL A 582 10.43 -22.82 -1.85
CA VAL A 582 10.07 -21.44 -1.46
C VAL A 582 10.22 -21.26 0.05
N GLN A 583 10.72 -20.10 0.46
CA GLN A 583 11.03 -19.75 1.85
C GLN A 583 10.50 -18.36 2.20
N GLY A 584 10.09 -18.19 3.46
CA GLY A 584 9.80 -16.86 4.00
C GLY A 584 11.11 -16.08 4.17
N PHE A 585 11.74 -16.24 5.33
CA PHE A 585 13.08 -15.70 5.60
C PHE A 585 14.12 -16.80 5.67
N ALA A 586 15.30 -16.54 5.10
CA ALA A 586 16.43 -17.45 5.14
C ALA A 586 17.71 -16.78 5.67
N VAL A 587 18.47 -17.51 6.48
CA VAL A 587 19.77 -17.11 7.01
C VAL A 587 20.85 -18.04 6.48
N GLU A 588 21.83 -17.47 5.78
CA GLU A 588 22.92 -18.21 5.17
C GLU A 588 24.17 -17.32 5.06
N ASP A 589 25.22 -17.64 5.83
CA ASP A 589 26.41 -16.80 6.01
C ASP A 589 27.60 -17.12 5.11
N LYS A 590 27.60 -18.28 4.43
CA LYS A 590 28.69 -18.77 3.55
C LYS A 590 30.11 -18.62 4.13
N GLY A 591 30.25 -18.72 5.45
CA GLY A 591 31.55 -18.58 6.14
C GLY A 591 32.06 -17.16 6.30
N LYS A 592 31.21 -16.14 6.12
CA LYS A 592 31.54 -14.71 6.33
C LYS A 592 31.26 -14.23 7.76
N GLY A 593 30.58 -15.03 8.58
CA GLY A 593 30.53 -14.90 10.04
C GLY A 593 30.02 -13.55 10.56
N SER A 594 28.70 -13.43 10.71
CA SER A 594 27.98 -12.37 11.43
C SER A 594 26.53 -12.84 11.56
N GLY A 595 25.84 -12.53 12.67
CA GLY A 595 24.53 -13.09 12.93
C GLY A 595 23.35 -12.27 12.41
N VAL A 596 22.14 -12.83 12.58
CA VAL A 596 20.86 -12.24 12.16
C VAL A 596 19.88 -12.13 13.32
N THR A 597 19.02 -11.12 13.34
CA THR A 597 17.80 -11.09 14.16
C THR A 597 16.54 -10.91 13.31
N ILE A 598 15.45 -11.57 13.70
CA ILE A 598 14.12 -11.41 13.10
C ILE A 598 13.18 -10.96 14.22
N THR A 599 12.60 -9.76 14.11
CA THR A 599 11.75 -9.17 15.15
C THR A 599 10.49 -8.56 14.57
N GLY A 600 9.33 -8.81 15.18
CA GLY A 600 8.08 -8.17 14.75
C GLY A 600 7.61 -8.61 13.36
N CYS A 601 8.13 -9.68 12.79
CA CYS A 601 7.88 -10.02 11.39
C CYS A 601 6.68 -10.95 11.22
N THR A 602 6.11 -10.97 10.02
CA THR A 602 5.05 -11.91 9.63
C THR A 602 5.53 -12.76 8.46
N VAL A 603 5.33 -14.06 8.53
CA VAL A 603 5.62 -15.01 7.46
C VAL A 603 4.33 -15.74 7.10
N GLU A 604 3.91 -15.64 5.84
CA GLU A 604 2.68 -16.28 5.34
C GLU A 604 3.00 -17.09 4.09
N LEU A 605 3.06 -18.40 4.21
CA LEU A 605 3.25 -19.28 3.06
C LEU A 605 2.00 -20.12 2.85
N ALA A 606 1.36 -19.95 1.70
CA ALA A 606 0.13 -20.61 1.31
C ALA A 606 0.31 -21.45 0.04
N ASN A 607 -0.32 -22.63 0.00
CA ASN A 607 -0.40 -23.49 -1.17
C ASN A 607 0.96 -23.93 -1.77
N VAL A 608 2.02 -23.93 -0.95
CA VAL A 608 3.40 -24.22 -1.37
C VAL A 608 3.69 -25.72 -1.31
N ALA A 609 3.73 -26.41 -2.45
CA ALA A 609 4.00 -27.86 -2.45
C ALA A 609 5.47 -28.20 -2.15
N LYS A 610 6.41 -27.36 -2.61
CA LYS A 610 7.84 -27.49 -2.32
C LYS A 610 8.33 -26.30 -1.50
N CYS A 611 8.30 -26.43 -0.19
CA CYS A 611 8.72 -25.39 0.75
C CYS A 611 10.06 -25.73 1.41
N GLY A 612 10.85 -24.70 1.73
CA GLY A 612 12.08 -24.82 2.52
C GLY A 612 11.92 -24.43 3.99
N GLY A 613 10.74 -23.94 4.38
CA GLY A 613 10.39 -23.48 5.72
C GLY A 613 9.94 -22.02 5.73
N GLY A 614 9.15 -21.65 6.74
CA GLY A 614 8.80 -20.25 6.99
C GLY A 614 10.04 -19.42 7.33
N ILE A 615 10.82 -19.91 8.29
CA ILE A 615 12.15 -19.39 8.64
C ILE A 615 13.18 -20.51 8.52
N ASP A 616 14.15 -20.34 7.62
CA ASP A 616 15.19 -21.33 7.31
C ASP A 616 16.60 -20.82 7.69
N VAL A 617 17.15 -21.35 8.78
CA VAL A 617 18.52 -21.08 9.21
C VAL A 617 19.45 -22.18 8.67
N ARG A 618 19.91 -22.01 7.43
CA ARG A 618 20.74 -23.00 6.73
C ARG A 618 22.15 -23.09 7.27
N SER A 619 22.78 -21.93 7.44
CA SER A 619 24.14 -21.80 7.94
C SER A 619 24.29 -20.47 8.67
N GLY A 620 25.27 -20.37 9.55
CA GLY A 620 25.54 -19.16 10.31
C GLY A 620 24.79 -19.10 11.64
N VAL A 621 24.58 -17.87 12.13
CA VAL A 621 24.06 -17.60 13.47
C VAL A 621 22.79 -16.76 13.38
N LEU A 622 21.67 -17.31 13.81
CA LEU A 622 20.47 -16.55 14.13
C LEU A 622 20.49 -16.23 15.63
N HIS A 623 20.64 -14.96 15.98
CA HIS A 623 20.66 -14.50 17.37
C HIS A 623 19.28 -14.64 18.02
N ALA A 624 18.23 -14.18 17.33
CA ALA A 624 16.89 -14.29 17.87
C ALA A 624 15.79 -14.23 16.80
N ILE A 625 14.70 -14.94 17.11
CA ILE A 625 13.35 -14.70 16.56
C ILE A 625 12.51 -14.15 17.71
N LYS A 626 11.88 -12.98 17.51
CA LYS A 626 11.09 -12.30 18.55
C LYS A 626 9.80 -11.73 17.97
N ASN A 627 8.69 -11.86 18.70
CA ASN A 627 7.42 -11.22 18.34
C ASN A 627 7.04 -11.46 16.87
N THR A 628 7.21 -12.70 16.41
CA THR A 628 7.12 -13.05 14.98
C THR A 628 6.01 -14.05 14.78
N GLU A 629 5.24 -13.88 13.71
CA GLU A 629 4.16 -14.78 13.34
C GLU A 629 4.54 -15.58 12.10
N VAL A 630 4.30 -16.89 12.13
CA VAL A 630 4.53 -17.78 11.00
C VAL A 630 3.25 -18.58 10.74
N HIS A 631 2.63 -18.30 9.61
CA HIS A 631 1.45 -18.99 9.12
C HIS A 631 1.79 -19.82 7.88
N MET A 632 1.53 -21.12 7.95
CA MET A 632 1.86 -22.09 6.90
C MET A 632 0.58 -22.82 6.44
N GLY A 633 -0.14 -22.25 5.47
CA GLY A 633 -1.39 -22.78 4.93
C GLY A 633 -1.16 -23.74 3.76
N ASN A 634 -1.57 -25.01 3.87
CA ASN A 634 -1.46 -26.00 2.79
C ASN A 634 -0.02 -26.11 2.22
N VAL A 635 0.97 -26.22 3.11
CA VAL A 635 2.38 -26.29 2.75
C VAL A 635 2.91 -27.73 2.82
N GLY A 636 3.57 -28.18 1.77
CA GLY A 636 4.17 -29.51 1.65
C GLY A 636 5.55 -29.62 2.31
N GLY A 637 5.67 -30.54 3.26
CA GLY A 637 6.94 -31.15 3.67
C GLY A 637 7.94 -30.30 4.45
N ALA A 638 7.60 -29.07 4.85
CA ALA A 638 8.51 -28.16 5.56
C ALA A 638 8.01 -27.77 6.96
N PRO A 639 8.91 -27.61 7.95
CA PRO A 639 8.58 -27.04 9.26
C PRO A 639 8.32 -25.52 9.15
N ASP A 640 7.76 -24.92 10.19
CA ASP A 640 7.65 -23.46 10.30
C ASP A 640 9.04 -22.86 10.40
N ILE A 641 9.87 -23.46 11.27
CA ILE A 641 11.24 -23.03 11.54
C ILE A 641 12.16 -24.25 11.43
N ILE A 642 13.20 -24.13 10.61
CA ILE A 642 14.30 -25.11 10.53
C ILE A 642 15.63 -24.45 10.86
N VAL A 643 16.41 -25.12 11.69
CA VAL A 643 17.73 -24.66 12.12
C VAL A 643 18.77 -25.73 11.85
N ASP A 644 19.45 -25.62 10.71
CA ASP A 644 20.65 -26.39 10.38
C ASP A 644 21.94 -25.68 10.82
N GLY A 645 21.89 -24.34 10.95
CA GLY A 645 22.94 -23.52 11.56
C GLY A 645 22.86 -23.45 13.09
N ARG A 646 23.15 -22.28 13.66
CA ARG A 646 22.97 -21.99 15.08
C ARG A 646 21.83 -21.01 15.28
N CYS A 647 20.89 -21.32 16.17
CA CYS A 647 19.92 -20.36 16.68
C CYS A 647 20.08 -20.21 18.19
N GLU A 648 20.23 -18.99 18.69
CA GLU A 648 20.43 -18.74 20.12
C GLU A 648 19.09 -18.69 20.87
N GLN A 649 18.07 -18.05 20.30
CA GLN A 649 16.78 -17.82 20.96
C GLN A 649 15.59 -17.77 20.01
N ILE A 650 14.45 -18.34 20.43
CA ILE A 650 13.11 -18.05 19.90
C ILE A 650 12.24 -17.57 21.07
N GLN A 651 11.56 -16.43 20.89
CA GLN A 651 10.73 -15.81 21.92
C GLN A 651 9.45 -15.22 21.34
N SER A 652 8.33 -15.32 22.05
CA SER A 652 7.07 -14.63 21.71
C SER A 652 6.68 -14.86 20.24
N THR A 653 6.71 -16.11 19.80
CA THR A 653 6.54 -16.47 18.38
C THR A 653 5.27 -17.30 18.23
N ALA A 654 4.42 -16.96 17.27
CA ALA A 654 3.18 -17.69 17.01
C ALA A 654 3.31 -18.49 15.72
N LEU A 655 3.02 -19.79 15.78
CA LEU A 655 3.10 -20.73 14.67
C LEU A 655 1.71 -21.31 14.38
N SER A 656 1.22 -21.26 13.15
CA SER A 656 -0.13 -21.73 12.83
C SER A 656 -0.30 -22.23 11.38
N GLY A 657 -1.38 -22.98 11.12
CA GLY A 657 -1.80 -23.34 9.77
C GLY A 657 -2.05 -24.83 9.55
N SER A 658 -1.66 -25.34 8.38
CA SER A 658 -1.92 -26.72 7.94
C SER A 658 -0.74 -27.38 7.21
N ALA A 659 0.49 -26.95 7.47
CA ALA A 659 1.69 -27.58 6.91
C ALA A 659 1.75 -29.08 7.20
N SER A 660 2.13 -29.87 6.20
CA SER A 660 2.16 -31.34 6.27
C SER A 660 3.38 -31.91 6.99
N SER A 661 4.27 -31.07 7.52
CA SER A 661 5.41 -31.50 8.33
C SER A 661 4.95 -32.08 9.66
N GLY A 662 5.58 -33.16 10.11
CA GLY A 662 5.33 -33.77 11.42
C GLY A 662 5.85 -32.97 12.61
N THR A 663 6.65 -31.92 12.39
CA THR A 663 7.23 -31.07 13.45
C THR A 663 7.17 -29.59 13.08
N ALA A 664 6.79 -28.72 14.02
CA ALA A 664 6.72 -27.27 13.81
C ALA A 664 8.11 -26.61 13.81
N VAL A 665 8.94 -26.94 14.78
CA VAL A 665 10.32 -26.43 14.88
C VAL A 665 11.33 -27.58 14.89
N ILE A 666 12.27 -27.57 13.94
CA ILE A 666 13.36 -28.55 13.87
C ILE A 666 14.68 -27.83 14.16
N ASN A 667 15.39 -28.25 15.21
CA ASN A 667 16.74 -27.79 15.52
C ASN A 667 17.75 -28.93 15.35
N ASN A 668 18.57 -28.85 14.31
CA ASN A 668 19.71 -29.74 14.06
C ASN A 668 21.03 -29.17 14.61
N GLY A 669 21.01 -27.91 15.06
CA GLY A 669 22.15 -27.19 15.60
C GLY A 669 22.41 -27.40 17.10
N PRO A 670 23.25 -26.54 17.70
CA PRO A 670 23.47 -26.49 19.15
C PRO A 670 22.19 -26.18 19.93
N GLN A 671 22.27 -26.30 21.27
CA GLN A 671 21.13 -26.02 22.15
C GLN A 671 20.62 -24.58 21.97
N MET A 672 19.29 -24.46 21.79
CA MET A 672 18.57 -23.20 21.57
C MET A 672 17.62 -22.91 22.73
N ALA A 673 17.51 -21.64 23.13
CA ALA A 673 16.54 -21.19 24.13
C ALA A 673 15.18 -20.92 23.49
N VAL A 674 14.10 -21.36 24.14
CA VAL A 674 12.72 -21.17 23.67
C VAL A 674 11.85 -20.67 24.82
N ALA A 675 11.12 -19.59 24.60
CA ALA A 675 10.19 -18.97 25.56
C ALA A 675 8.94 -18.42 24.83
N ASP A 676 7.76 -18.52 25.46
CA ASP A 676 6.51 -17.89 24.97
C ASP A 676 6.18 -18.19 23.49
N VAL A 677 6.35 -19.43 23.04
CA VAL A 677 5.98 -19.84 21.68
C VAL A 677 4.62 -20.53 21.69
N SER A 678 3.69 -20.03 20.88
CA SER A 678 2.37 -20.64 20.66
C SER A 678 2.35 -21.41 19.35
N ILE A 679 1.64 -22.54 19.34
CA ILE A 679 1.54 -23.45 18.20
C ILE A 679 0.08 -23.88 18.07
N ASP A 680 -0.55 -23.55 16.94
CA ASP A 680 -1.95 -23.88 16.66
C ASP A 680 -2.10 -24.68 15.35
N TYR A 681 -2.33 -25.99 15.50
CA TYR A 681 -2.48 -26.94 14.38
C TYR A 681 -3.64 -27.94 14.59
N PRO A 682 -4.37 -28.36 13.53
CA PRO A 682 -5.53 -29.28 13.61
C PRO A 682 -5.27 -30.74 14.06
N SER A 683 -4.22 -31.03 14.85
CA SER A 683 -3.77 -32.33 15.42
C SER A 683 -2.79 -33.18 14.58
N GLY A 684 -1.83 -33.83 15.28
CA GLY A 684 -0.86 -34.79 14.72
C GLY A 684 0.59 -34.28 14.54
N ARG A 685 0.81 -32.97 14.67
CA ARG A 685 2.14 -32.33 14.58
C ARG A 685 2.79 -32.22 15.96
N SER A 686 4.08 -32.51 16.04
CA SER A 686 4.90 -32.27 17.24
C SER A 686 5.42 -30.84 17.28
N ASP A 687 5.46 -30.24 18.47
CA ASP A 687 5.90 -28.86 18.64
C ASP A 687 7.36 -28.65 18.23
N TYR A 688 8.25 -29.57 18.66
CA TYR A 688 9.69 -29.41 18.55
C TYR A 688 10.45 -30.73 18.33
N SER A 689 11.58 -30.66 17.62
CA SER A 689 12.60 -31.72 17.51
C SER A 689 14.00 -31.13 17.68
N GLY A 690 14.86 -31.78 18.47
CA GLY A 690 16.26 -31.37 18.67
C GLY A 690 16.60 -30.85 20.07
N PRO A 691 17.86 -30.43 20.31
CA PRO A 691 18.32 -29.94 21.60
C PRO A 691 17.76 -28.55 21.91
N ILE A 692 16.84 -28.47 22.88
CA ILE A 692 16.14 -27.23 23.25
C ILE A 692 16.17 -27.05 24.77
N ASN A 693 16.35 -25.81 25.23
CA ASN A 693 16.12 -25.41 26.61
C ASN A 693 14.81 -24.60 26.70
N ARG A 694 13.80 -25.14 27.38
CA ARG A 694 12.51 -24.47 27.56
C ARG A 694 12.55 -23.67 28.86
N ALA A 695 12.30 -22.37 28.79
CA ALA A 695 12.22 -21.46 29.92
C ALA A 695 10.76 -21.10 30.23
#